data_AF-A0A496AFE7-F1
#
_entry.id   AF-A0A496AFE7-F1
#
_cell.length_a   1.000
_cell.length_b   1.000
_cell.length_c   1.000
_cell.angle_alpha   90.00
_cell.angle_beta   90.00
_cell.angle_gamma   90.00
#
_symmetry.space_group_name_H-M   'P 1'
#
loop_
_entity.id
_entity.type
_entity.pdbx_description
1 polymer ?
#
loop_
_entity_poly.entity_id
_entity_poly.type
_entity_poly.pdbx_seq_one_letter_code
_entity_poly.pdbx_strand_id
1 'polypeptide(L)'
;MRKSIAWLLFPLLLLSCGTRETKDASPAWQVRFFSLGAKLEFEQIERHRLIPLPFRRVSVYNAAGTLVAQLDFPTSPRPVESLYFDWEAGETYRFEVTSNAGEVDVQEATAPRSTARGSLEISVPYGAAAHANAPSLVLYNSELTATVLVRNGTTAPRADFHLTVCFPTALTVVKLPVGWKAENEGKETCLSTTGTFTVASEVWYSEVVLKMPRHLDTGALVISGKVRFEAQDTHWEHTTELQLQPAQVEEIASRLSIEDIRMPTDESGVADLKQRADTLHHARPTIDIKHLKALSKVFSFFDSFGRWGQPPIDVYTPIAHQTVHLQNHGEATLHVVVSSINRDAKSGETIRFLAPPDAINAGTDKSVAFASLPPGTLSTIPLPIYFNPLSARAGEYRREIEVKIWGSQATVLREELPLHIVVPNRQALLITALAVLASSIGLAAVLRYHRRIFALFTTKQLIVIALFGATVFVCVIIPSTLFLNLIRALLGPVSVVLTGLMNETLYYALLTALLIYINGSPKIENVVIVNDNDELRGEMHQHQCSPSNALRETKMGVILLASAVRLLLGAITFGMFTPMEIVYTGTSVLLLETGYRLVQRRSLLAWAVAFGIGDALAVYVDFQLSIVFYRLFYADWYIVLRIFVEGFAYTFIGVLLGGRLGRGLWRVAD
;
A
#
# COMPACT_ATOMS: atom_id res chain seq x y z
N MET A 1 23.22 2.69 46.94
CA MET A 1 22.95 1.49 46.12
C MET A 1 21.73 1.69 45.21
N ARG A 2 21.78 2.58 44.20
CA ARG A 2 20.59 3.04 43.46
C ARG A 2 20.77 3.16 41.94
N LYS A 3 21.77 2.48 41.34
CA LYS A 3 22.10 2.60 39.91
C LYS A 3 22.06 1.32 39.07
N SER A 4 21.77 0.14 39.63
CA SER A 4 21.98 -1.12 38.89
C SER A 4 20.74 -1.91 38.48
N ILE A 5 19.52 -1.37 38.57
CA ILE A 5 18.28 -2.12 38.25
C ILE A 5 17.64 -1.68 36.92
N ALA A 6 18.14 -0.62 36.28
CA ALA A 6 17.59 -0.12 35.01
C ALA A 6 18.07 -0.86 33.75
N TRP A 7 18.92 -1.89 33.88
CA TRP A 7 19.55 -2.60 32.76
C TRP A 7 19.02 -4.01 32.50
N LEU A 8 17.96 -4.44 33.20
CA LEU A 8 17.46 -5.82 33.15
C LEU A 8 16.20 -6.05 32.30
N LEU A 9 15.73 -5.05 31.54
CA LEU A 9 14.56 -5.17 30.65
C LEU A 9 14.86 -4.87 29.18
N PHE A 10 16.13 -5.01 28.77
CA PHE A 10 16.55 -4.79 27.37
C PHE A 10 17.04 -6.04 26.59
N PRO A 11 17.20 -7.26 27.13
CA PRO A 11 17.54 -8.42 26.31
C PRO A 11 16.34 -9.35 26.15
N LEU A 12 15.34 -8.97 25.35
CA LEU A 12 14.34 -9.93 24.83
C LEU A 12 13.79 -9.58 23.44
N LEU A 13 14.41 -8.61 22.76
CA LEU A 13 14.07 -8.20 21.39
C LEU A 13 15.21 -8.43 20.37
N LEU A 14 16.27 -9.16 20.73
CA LEU A 14 17.43 -9.42 19.86
C LEU A 14 17.81 -10.90 19.79
N LEU A 15 16.83 -11.77 19.54
CA LEU A 15 17.09 -13.16 19.14
C LEU A 15 16.22 -13.51 17.92
N SER A 16 16.53 -12.90 16.79
CA SER A 16 16.34 -13.49 15.46
C SER A 16 17.03 -12.62 14.40
N CYS A 17 18.35 -12.64 14.39
CA CYS A 17 19.10 -12.36 13.18
C CYS A 17 20.30 -13.30 13.17
N GLY A 18 20.05 -14.55 12.74
CA GLY A 18 21.12 -15.42 12.30
C GLY A 18 21.72 -14.78 11.05
N THR A 19 22.84 -14.08 11.20
CA THR A 19 23.72 -13.74 10.09
C THR A 19 24.34 -15.04 9.61
N ARG A 20 23.66 -15.68 8.66
CA ARG A 20 24.27 -16.71 7.83
C ARG A 20 25.21 -15.95 6.89
N GLU A 21 26.51 -16.09 7.11
CA GLU A 21 27.53 -15.65 6.15
C GLU A 21 27.23 -16.34 4.81
N THR A 22 26.63 -15.59 3.88
CA THR A 22 26.58 -15.97 2.47
C THR A 22 27.94 -15.66 1.89
N LYS A 23 28.80 -16.67 1.97
CA LYS A 23 30.05 -16.78 1.26
C LYS A 23 29.78 -16.72 -0.24
N ASP A 24 30.44 -15.79 -0.91
CA ASP A 24 30.74 -15.73 -2.35
C ASP A 24 29.58 -16.01 -3.32
N ALA A 25 28.84 -14.95 -3.66
CA ALA A 25 28.26 -14.81 -4.98
C ALA A 25 28.51 -13.38 -5.46
N SER A 26 29.58 -13.20 -6.26
CA SER A 26 29.77 -11.97 -7.02
C SER A 26 28.48 -11.66 -7.78
N PRO A 27 27.97 -10.42 -7.76
CA PRO A 27 26.79 -10.07 -8.52
C PRO A 27 27.05 -10.42 -9.98
N ALA A 28 26.22 -11.25 -10.59
CA ALA A 28 26.31 -11.51 -12.01
C ALA A 28 25.85 -10.25 -12.75
N TRP A 29 26.74 -9.68 -13.55
CA TRP A 29 26.40 -8.61 -14.49
C TRP A 29 26.91 -8.99 -15.87
N GLN A 30 26.25 -8.43 -16.88
CA GLN A 30 26.50 -8.75 -18.28
C GLN A 30 26.76 -7.47 -19.05
N VAL A 31 27.73 -7.54 -19.96
CA VAL A 31 28.04 -6.45 -20.88
C VAL A 31 27.43 -6.76 -22.24
N ARG A 32 26.64 -5.82 -22.76
CA ARG A 32 26.13 -5.86 -24.14
C ARG A 32 26.59 -4.63 -24.90
N PHE A 33 27.41 -4.85 -25.92
CA PHE A 33 27.84 -3.77 -26.82
C PHE A 33 26.66 -3.27 -27.66
N PHE A 34 26.60 -1.97 -27.84
CA PHE A 34 25.72 -1.30 -28.78
C PHE A 34 26.52 -0.28 -29.57
N SER A 35 25.92 0.33 -30.59
CA SER A 35 26.68 1.10 -31.58
C SER A 35 27.41 2.35 -31.08
N LEU A 36 27.08 2.86 -29.90
CA LEU A 36 27.74 4.03 -29.28
C LEU A 36 28.49 3.67 -27.98
N GLY A 37 28.64 2.38 -27.65
CA GLY A 37 29.34 1.94 -26.44
C GLY A 37 28.87 0.57 -25.91
N ALA A 38 28.69 0.44 -24.60
CA ALA A 38 28.25 -0.80 -23.97
C ALA A 38 27.19 -0.56 -22.88
N LYS A 39 26.21 -1.46 -22.80
CA LYS A 39 25.22 -1.51 -21.72
C LYS A 39 25.65 -2.53 -20.67
N LEU A 40 25.59 -2.11 -19.41
CA LEU A 40 25.78 -2.96 -18.25
C LEU A 40 24.40 -3.38 -17.74
N GLU A 41 24.10 -4.66 -17.80
CA GLU A 41 22.90 -5.24 -17.21
C GLU A 41 23.28 -5.89 -15.89
N PHE A 42 22.78 -5.36 -14.77
CA PHE A 42 23.03 -5.93 -13.45
C PHE A 42 21.91 -6.93 -13.12
N GLU A 43 22.26 -8.21 -12.94
CA GLU A 43 21.27 -9.25 -12.64
C GLU A 43 20.75 -9.04 -11.22
N GLN A 44 19.46 -8.70 -11.10
CA GLN A 44 18.82 -8.60 -9.78
C GLN A 44 18.63 -10.00 -9.20
N ILE A 45 19.50 -10.37 -8.26
CA ILE A 45 19.35 -11.59 -7.48
C ILE A 45 18.07 -11.46 -6.63
N GLU A 46 17.06 -12.22 -7.02
CA GLU A 46 15.78 -12.53 -6.37
C GLU A 46 14.69 -11.43 -6.29
N ARG A 47 13.58 -11.74 -6.98
CA ARG A 47 12.28 -11.03 -7.15
C ARG A 47 11.57 -10.49 -5.90
N HIS A 48 12.16 -10.54 -4.70
CA HIS A 48 11.48 -10.17 -3.45
C HIS A 48 12.26 -9.25 -2.50
N ARG A 49 13.49 -8.82 -2.86
CA ARG A 49 14.21 -7.76 -2.13
C ARG A 49 14.96 -6.86 -3.11
N LEU A 50 14.48 -5.62 -3.26
CA LEU A 50 15.27 -4.51 -3.81
C LEU A 50 16.43 -4.21 -2.84
N ILE A 51 17.53 -4.94 -2.96
CA ILE A 51 18.81 -4.56 -2.34
C ILE A 51 19.44 -3.55 -3.30
N PRO A 52 19.71 -2.30 -2.87
CA PRO A 52 20.41 -1.34 -3.71
C PRO A 52 21.79 -1.89 -4.06
N LEU A 53 22.09 -2.01 -5.36
CA LEU A 53 23.40 -2.43 -5.83
C LEU A 53 24.45 -1.44 -5.31
N PRO A 54 25.51 -1.90 -4.62
CA PRO A 54 26.43 -1.03 -3.90
C PRO A 54 27.55 -0.53 -4.83
N PHE A 55 27.25 -0.08 -6.05
CA PHE A 55 28.28 0.37 -7.00
C PHE A 55 28.41 1.90 -7.00
N ARG A 56 29.66 2.38 -7.01
CA ARG A 56 30.02 3.80 -6.98
C ARG A 56 30.58 4.28 -8.31
N ARG A 57 31.30 3.41 -9.02
CA ARG A 57 32.00 3.77 -10.26
C ARG A 57 32.10 2.57 -11.18
N VAL A 58 32.00 2.82 -12.48
CA VAL A 58 32.42 1.88 -13.51
C VAL A 58 33.45 2.52 -14.41
N SER A 59 34.54 1.81 -14.66
CA SER A 59 35.64 2.21 -15.55
C SER A 59 35.82 1.17 -16.64
N VAL A 60 36.10 1.61 -17.87
CA VAL A 60 36.35 0.73 -19.02
C VAL A 60 37.73 0.98 -19.57
N TYR A 61 38.48 -0.08 -19.79
CA TYR A 61 39.82 -0.06 -20.36
C TYR A 61 39.85 -0.84 -21.67
N ASN A 62 40.57 -0.32 -22.67
CA ASN A 62 40.83 -1.04 -23.91
C ASN A 62 41.92 -2.11 -23.75
N ALA A 63 42.24 -2.85 -24.82
CA ALA A 63 43.26 -3.91 -24.76
C ALA A 63 44.67 -3.39 -24.42
N ALA A 64 44.93 -2.10 -24.67
CA ALA A 64 46.17 -1.41 -24.30
C ALA A 64 46.19 -0.90 -22.83
N GLY A 65 45.13 -1.15 -22.05
CA GLY A 65 45.02 -0.69 -20.66
C GLY A 65 44.75 0.81 -20.51
N THR A 66 44.34 1.49 -21.59
CA THR A 66 43.95 2.90 -21.58
C THR A 66 42.49 3.03 -21.19
N LEU A 67 42.18 3.96 -20.28
CA LEU A 67 40.81 4.26 -19.87
C LEU A 67 40.04 4.91 -21.04
N VAL A 68 38.96 4.26 -21.50
CA VAL A 68 38.13 4.73 -22.62
C VAL A 68 36.78 5.32 -22.16
N ALA A 69 36.26 4.88 -21.02
CA ALA A 69 35.05 5.44 -20.41
C ALA A 69 35.08 5.32 -18.89
N GLN A 70 34.45 6.28 -18.21
CA GLN A 70 34.22 6.22 -16.77
C GLN A 70 32.85 6.84 -16.45
N LEU A 71 32.09 6.18 -15.57
CA LEU A 71 30.82 6.66 -15.06
C LEU A 71 30.82 6.57 -13.53
N ASP A 72 30.61 7.70 -12.87
CA ASP A 72 30.50 7.80 -11.41
C ASP A 72 29.01 7.91 -11.00
N PHE A 73 28.61 7.08 -10.05
CA PHE A 73 27.24 6.98 -9.56
C PHE A 73 27.10 7.69 -8.20
N PRO A 74 26.43 8.86 -8.14
CA PRO A 74 26.15 9.53 -6.86
C PRO A 74 25.03 8.84 -6.06
N THR A 75 24.22 8.00 -6.71
CA THR A 75 23.14 7.17 -6.15
C THR A 75 23.20 5.78 -6.78
N SER A 76 22.52 4.77 -6.22
CA SER A 76 22.54 3.41 -6.80
C SER A 76 22.18 3.41 -8.30
N PRO A 77 22.94 2.67 -9.14
CA PRO A 77 22.72 2.62 -10.58
C PRO A 77 21.37 1.96 -10.94
N ARG A 78 20.84 2.30 -12.11
CA ARG A 78 19.66 1.63 -12.69
C ARG A 78 20.00 0.17 -13.04
N PRO A 79 19.00 -0.71 -13.21
CA PRO A 79 19.24 -2.10 -13.61
C PRO A 79 20.02 -2.25 -14.92
N VAL A 80 19.88 -1.27 -15.82
CA VAL A 80 20.63 -1.17 -17.07
C VAL A 80 21.26 0.22 -17.16
N GLU A 81 22.58 0.28 -17.23
CA GLU A 81 23.33 1.52 -17.41
C GLU A 81 24.07 1.53 -18.75
N SER A 82 24.16 2.69 -19.41
CA SER A 82 24.81 2.83 -20.72
C SER A 82 26.11 3.63 -20.60
N LEU A 83 27.23 3.01 -20.97
CA LEU A 83 28.54 3.64 -21.12
C LEU A 83 28.77 3.98 -22.59
N TYR A 84 29.12 5.23 -22.87
CA TYR A 84 29.36 5.71 -24.22
C TYR A 84 30.87 5.81 -24.49
N PHE A 85 31.34 5.07 -25.49
CA PHE A 85 32.72 5.11 -26.00
C PHE A 85 32.78 4.42 -27.36
N ASP A 86 33.77 4.81 -28.17
CA ASP A 86 34.05 4.16 -29.45
C ASP A 86 34.79 2.85 -29.19
N TRP A 87 34.29 1.75 -29.76
CA TRP A 87 34.88 0.43 -29.64
C TRP A 87 35.24 -0.17 -30.99
N GLU A 88 36.30 -0.96 -31.04
CA GLU A 88 36.76 -1.66 -32.24
C GLU A 88 36.24 -3.10 -32.29
N ALA A 89 35.81 -3.52 -33.47
CA ALA A 89 35.21 -4.84 -33.67
C ALA A 89 36.21 -5.97 -33.37
N GLY A 90 35.85 -6.87 -32.46
CA GLY A 90 36.69 -7.98 -32.04
C GLY A 90 37.76 -7.63 -31.01
N GLU A 91 37.86 -6.38 -30.55
CA GLU A 91 38.71 -6.00 -29.42
C GLU A 91 38.05 -6.41 -28.09
N THR A 92 38.87 -6.81 -27.10
CA THR A 92 38.41 -7.14 -25.75
C THR A 92 38.61 -5.95 -24.83
N TYR A 93 37.53 -5.54 -24.17
CA TYR A 93 37.51 -4.45 -23.19
C TYR A 93 37.40 -5.00 -21.78
N ARG A 94 38.13 -4.37 -20.85
CA ARG A 94 38.09 -4.70 -19.41
C ARG A 94 37.21 -3.69 -18.68
N PHE A 95 36.13 -4.17 -18.08
CA PHE A 95 35.18 -3.38 -17.30
C PHE A 95 35.44 -3.60 -15.81
N GLU A 96 35.66 -2.51 -15.07
CA GLU A 96 35.94 -2.52 -13.64
C GLU A 96 34.81 -1.81 -12.90
N VAL A 97 34.08 -2.53 -12.06
CA VAL A 97 32.98 -2.02 -11.24
C VAL A 97 33.47 -1.88 -9.80
N THR A 98 33.52 -0.65 -9.29
CA THR A 98 33.94 -0.36 -7.91
C THR A 98 32.73 -0.23 -6.99
N SER A 99 32.73 -0.99 -5.89
CA SER A 99 31.68 -0.95 -4.88
C SER A 99 31.84 0.20 -3.87
N ASN A 100 30.78 0.49 -3.10
CA ASN A 100 30.80 1.46 -2.00
C ASN A 100 31.76 1.05 -0.88
N ALA A 101 32.05 -0.25 -0.75
CA ALA A 101 33.03 -0.79 0.18
C ALA A 101 34.48 -0.74 -0.36
N GLY A 102 34.66 -0.33 -1.63
CA GLY A 102 35.97 -0.25 -2.29
C GLY A 102 36.42 -1.55 -2.95
N GLU A 103 35.58 -2.58 -2.99
CA GLU A 103 35.86 -3.81 -3.75
C GLU A 103 35.72 -3.53 -5.26
N VAL A 104 36.62 -4.10 -6.05
CA VAL A 104 36.62 -3.96 -7.51
C VAL A 104 36.31 -5.32 -8.12
N ASP A 105 35.22 -5.39 -8.88
CA ASP A 105 34.85 -6.55 -9.67
C ASP A 105 35.18 -6.29 -11.15
N VAL A 106 35.75 -7.29 -11.83
CA VAL A 106 36.32 -7.13 -13.16
C VAL A 106 35.73 -8.15 -14.12
N GLN A 107 35.21 -7.67 -15.24
CA GLN A 107 34.72 -8.51 -16.33
C GLN A 107 35.35 -8.08 -17.66
N GLU A 108 35.78 -9.05 -18.45
CA GLU A 108 36.25 -8.82 -19.81
C GLU A 108 35.13 -9.17 -20.80
N ALA A 109 34.90 -8.31 -21.77
CA ALA A 109 33.92 -8.53 -22.82
C ALA A 109 34.50 -8.17 -24.18
N THR A 110 34.39 -9.10 -25.13
CA THR A 110 34.85 -8.90 -26.51
C THR A 110 33.75 -8.25 -27.33
N ALA A 111 34.09 -7.15 -27.99
CA ALA A 111 33.15 -6.44 -28.85
C ALA A 111 32.79 -7.29 -30.08
N PRO A 112 31.52 -7.28 -30.53
CA PRO A 112 31.04 -8.13 -31.61
C PRO A 112 31.78 -7.83 -32.93
N ARG A 113 32.09 -8.89 -33.69
CA ARG A 113 32.78 -8.79 -34.99
C ARG A 113 31.89 -8.30 -36.14
N SER A 114 30.56 -8.38 -36.00
CA SER A 114 29.63 -7.89 -37.02
C SER A 114 29.24 -6.44 -36.75
N THR A 115 29.68 -5.51 -37.60
CA THR A 115 29.14 -4.15 -37.63
C THR A 115 27.72 -4.19 -38.18
N ALA A 116 26.80 -3.45 -37.55
CA ALA A 116 25.43 -3.35 -38.04
C ALA A 116 25.45 -2.59 -39.37
N ARG A 117 25.01 -3.22 -40.45
CA ARG A 117 24.68 -2.54 -41.71
C ARG A 117 23.30 -1.91 -41.52
N GLY A 118 23.14 -0.65 -41.91
CA GLY A 118 21.92 0.14 -41.61
C GLY A 118 20.61 -0.55 -42.00
N SER A 119 19.49 -0.14 -41.42
CA SER A 119 18.18 -0.83 -41.57
C SER A 119 17.09 0.10 -42.09
N LEU A 120 16.07 -0.49 -42.72
CA LEU A 120 14.82 0.17 -43.09
C LEU A 120 13.65 -0.47 -42.35
N GLU A 121 12.83 0.35 -41.71
CA GLU A 121 11.64 -0.06 -40.97
C GLU A 121 10.45 0.77 -41.46
N ILE A 122 9.37 0.10 -41.87
CA ILE A 122 8.09 0.73 -42.21
C ILE A 122 7.06 0.21 -41.21
N SER A 123 6.39 1.12 -40.50
CA SER A 123 5.40 0.79 -39.48
C SER A 123 4.08 1.50 -39.71
N VAL A 124 2.97 0.77 -39.59
CA VAL A 124 1.59 1.28 -39.66
C VAL A 124 0.80 0.60 -38.54
N PRO A 125 0.42 1.30 -37.47
CA PRO A 125 0.81 2.66 -37.08
C PRO A 125 2.20 2.75 -36.41
N TYR A 126 2.65 3.97 -36.11
CA TYR A 126 3.94 4.23 -35.45
C TYR A 126 4.14 3.43 -34.16
N GLY A 127 5.32 2.84 -33.98
CA GLY A 127 5.70 2.10 -32.76
C GLY A 127 5.19 0.66 -32.70
N ALA A 128 4.41 0.21 -33.69
CA ALA A 128 4.13 -1.20 -33.89
C ALA A 128 5.43 -1.91 -34.30
N ALA A 129 6.07 -2.62 -33.37
CA ALA A 129 7.15 -3.53 -33.71
C ALA A 129 6.61 -4.55 -34.72
N ALA A 130 6.98 -4.40 -35.98
CA ALA A 130 6.55 -5.30 -37.04
C ALA A 130 7.05 -6.71 -36.69
N HIS A 131 6.16 -7.57 -36.17
CA HIS A 131 6.41 -9.00 -36.21
C HIS A 131 6.43 -9.38 -37.68
N ALA A 132 7.63 -9.63 -38.20
CA ALA A 132 8.00 -9.56 -39.62
C ALA A 132 7.19 -10.45 -40.59
N ASN A 133 6.24 -11.26 -40.10
CA ASN A 133 5.53 -12.25 -40.91
C ASN A 133 4.00 -12.23 -40.78
N ALA A 134 3.40 -11.34 -39.98
CA ALA A 134 1.94 -11.29 -39.82
C ALA A 134 1.35 -10.02 -40.47
N PRO A 135 0.24 -10.11 -41.22
CA PRO A 135 -0.42 -8.94 -41.77
C PRO A 135 -0.93 -8.02 -40.65
N SER A 136 -0.85 -6.71 -40.85
CA SER A 136 -1.42 -5.71 -39.95
C SER A 136 -2.85 -5.37 -40.38
N LEU A 137 -3.78 -5.43 -39.44
CA LEU A 137 -5.20 -5.25 -39.68
C LEU A 137 -5.57 -3.78 -39.54
N VAL A 138 -6.20 -3.22 -40.56
CA VAL A 138 -6.48 -1.78 -40.66
C VAL A 138 -7.91 -1.50 -41.10
N LEU A 139 -8.48 -0.36 -40.71
CA LEU A 139 -9.87 -0.04 -41.01
C LEU A 139 -10.09 0.44 -42.44
N TYR A 140 -11.22 0.07 -43.04
CA TYR A 140 -11.68 0.68 -44.29
C TYR A 140 -11.93 2.18 -44.13
N ASN A 141 -11.64 2.95 -45.18
CA ASN A 141 -11.91 4.39 -45.25
C ASN A 141 -11.30 5.21 -44.09
N SER A 142 -10.27 4.70 -43.40
CA SER A 142 -9.52 5.44 -42.38
C SER A 142 -8.30 6.13 -42.98
N GLU A 143 -7.89 7.23 -42.35
CA GLU A 143 -6.57 7.84 -42.57
C GLU A 143 -5.56 7.22 -41.61
N LEU A 144 -4.37 6.93 -42.14
CA LEU A 144 -3.31 6.22 -41.45
C LEU A 144 -2.02 6.97 -41.65
N THR A 145 -1.19 7.00 -40.62
CA THR A 145 0.17 7.50 -40.73
C THR A 145 1.12 6.31 -40.81
N ALA A 146 1.80 6.17 -41.94
CA ALA A 146 2.92 5.26 -42.11
C ALA A 146 4.20 5.98 -41.74
N THR A 147 4.96 5.42 -40.78
CA THR A 147 6.27 5.95 -40.43
C THR A 147 7.34 5.13 -41.11
N VAL A 148 8.21 5.80 -41.85
CA VAL A 148 9.37 5.21 -42.50
C VAL A 148 10.61 5.64 -41.74
N LEU A 149 11.34 4.68 -41.18
CA LEU A 149 12.57 4.90 -40.44
C LEU A 149 13.75 4.25 -41.17
N VAL A 150 14.79 5.04 -41.42
CA VAL A 150 16.07 4.57 -41.95
C VAL A 150 17.11 4.78 -40.85
N ARG A 151 17.78 3.70 -40.43
CA ARG A 151 18.83 3.76 -39.41
C ARG A 151 20.19 3.54 -40.05
N ASN A 152 21.14 4.43 -39.78
CA ASN A 152 22.51 4.23 -40.23
C ASN A 152 23.19 3.13 -39.42
N GLY A 153 24.06 2.37 -40.08
CA GLY A 153 24.88 1.35 -39.45
C GLY A 153 26.11 1.92 -38.75
N THR A 154 26.94 1.02 -38.22
CA THR A 154 28.30 1.36 -37.73
C THR A 154 29.38 1.14 -38.80
N THR A 155 29.05 0.48 -39.91
CA THR A 155 30.01 0.15 -40.98
C THR A 155 30.48 1.39 -41.75
N ALA A 156 29.65 2.44 -41.87
CA ALA A 156 30.01 3.72 -42.47
C ALA A 156 29.34 4.89 -41.72
N PRO A 157 30.08 5.66 -40.89
CA PRO A 157 29.49 6.74 -40.10
C PRO A 157 28.96 7.89 -40.96
N ARG A 158 29.52 8.08 -42.16
CA ARG A 158 28.97 8.97 -43.19
C ARG A 158 28.55 8.16 -44.40
N ALA A 159 27.26 8.14 -44.66
CA ALA A 159 26.68 7.42 -45.79
C ALA A 159 25.51 8.22 -46.34
N ASP A 160 25.43 8.28 -47.65
CA ASP A 160 24.25 8.80 -48.34
C ASP A 160 23.25 7.64 -48.49
N PHE A 161 21.96 7.93 -48.42
CA PHE A 161 20.93 6.92 -48.65
C PHE A 161 19.94 7.39 -49.70
N HIS A 162 19.54 6.45 -50.54
CA HIS A 162 18.43 6.60 -51.46
C HIS A 162 17.31 5.66 -51.04
N LEU A 163 16.19 6.23 -50.61
CA LEU A 163 15.00 5.51 -50.18
C LEU A 163 13.94 5.58 -51.27
N THR A 164 13.33 4.44 -51.58
CA THR A 164 12.14 4.33 -52.42
C THR A 164 11.10 3.50 -51.69
N VAL A 165 9.88 4.02 -51.55
CA VAL A 165 8.75 3.33 -50.92
C VAL A 165 7.60 3.30 -51.90
N CYS A 166 7.14 2.11 -52.27
CA CYS A 166 6.08 1.90 -53.23
C CYS A 166 4.79 1.48 -52.54
N PHE A 167 3.71 2.15 -52.94
CA PHE A 167 2.36 1.94 -52.43
C PHE A 167 1.48 1.42 -53.57
N PRO A 168 0.60 0.43 -53.32
CA PRO A 168 -0.37 -0.02 -54.30
C PRO A 168 -1.34 1.11 -54.64
N THR A 169 -1.76 1.21 -55.91
CA THR A 169 -2.70 2.24 -56.41
C THR A 169 -4.03 2.33 -55.67
N ALA A 170 -4.42 1.28 -54.93
CA ALA A 170 -5.59 1.30 -54.06
C ALA A 170 -5.43 2.22 -52.83
N LEU A 171 -4.19 2.53 -52.43
CA LEU A 171 -3.87 3.46 -51.35
C LEU A 171 -3.61 4.86 -51.92
N THR A 172 -4.34 5.85 -51.40
CA THR A 172 -4.14 7.24 -51.80
C THR A 172 -3.25 7.96 -50.79
N VAL A 173 -2.13 8.54 -51.25
CA VAL A 173 -1.27 9.40 -50.44
C VAL A 173 -1.94 10.76 -50.29
N VAL A 174 -2.36 11.11 -49.07
CA VAL A 174 -3.10 12.35 -48.77
C VAL A 174 -2.16 13.54 -48.64
N LYS A 175 -1.00 13.33 -48.02
CA LYS A 175 -0.01 14.37 -47.77
C LYS A 175 1.38 13.86 -48.11
N LEU A 176 1.98 14.46 -49.14
CA LEU A 176 3.36 14.18 -49.52
C LEU A 176 4.31 14.91 -48.56
N PRO A 177 5.31 14.24 -47.97
CA PRO A 177 6.28 14.92 -47.12
C PRO A 177 7.24 15.79 -47.96
N VAL A 178 7.79 16.83 -47.34
CA VAL A 178 8.71 17.76 -48.02
C VAL A 178 9.98 17.03 -48.46
N GLY A 179 10.39 17.22 -49.72
CA GLY A 179 11.61 16.62 -50.28
C GLY A 179 11.42 15.26 -50.95
N TRP A 180 10.20 14.69 -50.90
CA TRP A 180 9.89 13.46 -51.62
C TRP A 180 9.46 13.73 -53.06
N LYS A 181 9.87 12.84 -53.97
CA LYS A 181 9.40 12.81 -55.36
C LYS A 181 8.45 11.62 -55.53
N ALA A 182 7.30 11.86 -56.15
CA ALA A 182 6.34 10.81 -56.46
C ALA A 182 6.47 10.42 -57.93
N GLU A 183 6.66 9.13 -58.19
CA GLU A 183 6.69 8.55 -59.53
C GLU A 183 5.68 7.41 -59.58
N ASN A 184 4.87 7.36 -60.64
CA ASN A 184 3.90 6.30 -60.83
C ASN A 184 4.52 5.23 -61.72
N GLU A 185 4.93 4.10 -61.12
CA GLU A 185 5.43 2.94 -61.84
C GLU A 185 4.30 1.91 -62.01
N GLY A 186 3.60 1.99 -63.14
CA GLY A 186 2.54 1.03 -63.47
C GLY A 186 1.34 1.05 -62.51
N LYS A 187 1.21 0.02 -61.67
CA LYS A 187 0.12 -0.14 -60.68
C LYS A 187 0.50 0.34 -59.26
N GLU A 188 1.70 0.89 -59.09
CA GLU A 188 2.21 1.36 -57.81
C GLU A 188 2.60 2.85 -57.91
N THR A 189 2.39 3.56 -56.81
CA THR A 189 2.89 4.93 -56.61
C THR A 189 4.13 4.83 -55.73
N CYS A 190 5.30 5.08 -56.31
CA CYS A 190 6.58 5.04 -55.61
C CYS A 190 6.98 6.45 -55.19
N LEU A 191 7.28 6.61 -53.90
CA LEU A 191 7.80 7.84 -53.33
C LEU A 191 9.30 7.65 -53.08
N SER A 192 10.12 8.56 -53.59
CA SER A 192 11.57 8.50 -53.46
C SER A 192 12.14 9.74 -52.78
N THR A 193 13.18 9.53 -51.98
CA THR A 193 13.92 10.58 -51.30
C THR A 193 15.40 10.19 -51.15
N THR A 194 16.23 11.19 -50.92
CA THR A 194 17.65 11.03 -50.64
C THR A 194 18.00 11.82 -49.40
N GLY A 195 18.85 11.26 -48.54
CA GLY A 195 19.38 11.96 -47.38
C GLY A 195 20.82 11.54 -47.11
N THR A 196 21.45 12.23 -46.17
CA THR A 196 22.84 12.01 -45.82
C THR A 196 22.96 11.83 -44.31
N PHE A 197 23.64 10.78 -43.89
CA PHE A 197 23.96 10.55 -42.49
C PHE A 197 25.32 11.17 -42.16
N THR A 198 25.38 11.86 -41.02
CA THR A 198 26.59 12.54 -40.55
C THR A 198 27.35 11.72 -39.52
N VAL A 199 26.64 10.88 -38.77
CA VAL A 199 27.18 10.02 -37.71
C VAL A 199 26.63 8.58 -37.80
N ALA A 200 27.38 7.64 -37.20
CA ALA A 200 26.92 6.26 -37.07
C ALA A 200 25.67 6.19 -36.16
N SER A 201 24.76 5.25 -36.45
CA SER A 201 23.50 5.07 -35.69
C SER A 201 22.50 6.23 -35.76
N GLU A 202 22.75 7.22 -36.60
CA GLU A 202 21.78 8.28 -36.86
C GLU A 202 20.48 7.67 -37.43
N VAL A 203 19.33 8.18 -36.97
CA VAL A 203 18.01 7.71 -37.38
C VAL A 203 17.33 8.83 -38.15
N TRP A 204 17.08 8.59 -39.43
CA TRP A 204 16.22 9.42 -40.25
C TRP A 204 14.80 8.86 -40.20
N TYR A 205 13.81 9.72 -40.09
CA TYR A 205 12.40 9.31 -40.14
C TYR A 205 11.56 10.30 -40.93
N SER A 206 10.48 9.79 -41.52
CA SER A 206 9.47 10.61 -42.19
C SER A 206 8.10 9.94 -42.09
N GLU A 207 7.07 10.76 -42.07
CA GLU A 207 5.67 10.32 -41.91
C GLU A 207 4.91 10.56 -43.21
N VAL A 208 4.26 9.51 -43.71
CA VAL A 208 3.41 9.56 -44.90
C VAL A 208 1.98 9.28 -44.48
N VAL A 209 1.05 10.20 -44.81
CA VAL A 209 -0.37 10.00 -44.51
C VAL A 209 -1.04 9.32 -45.69
N LEU A 210 -1.56 8.12 -45.44
CA LEU A 210 -2.24 7.27 -46.39
C LEU A 210 -3.74 7.24 -46.07
N LYS A 211 -4.56 7.10 -47.09
CA LYS A 211 -6.00 6.89 -46.93
C LYS A 211 -6.42 5.56 -47.54
N MET A 212 -7.11 4.77 -46.73
CA MET A 212 -7.59 3.45 -47.11
C MET A 212 -8.76 3.55 -48.07
N PRO A 213 -8.87 2.61 -49.04
CA PRO A 213 -10.02 2.57 -49.94
C PRO A 213 -11.31 2.24 -49.17
N ARG A 214 -12.45 2.50 -49.80
CA ARG A 214 -13.77 2.16 -49.24
C ARG A 214 -14.13 0.69 -49.39
N HIS A 215 -13.59 0.05 -50.43
CA HIS A 215 -13.78 -1.36 -50.72
C HIS A 215 -12.58 -1.88 -51.51
N LEU A 216 -12.29 -3.18 -51.39
CA LEU A 216 -11.20 -3.84 -52.09
C LEU A 216 -11.74 -5.12 -52.73
N ASP A 217 -11.58 -5.22 -54.05
CA ASP A 217 -12.13 -6.33 -54.82
C ASP A 217 -11.29 -7.62 -54.67
N THR A 218 -10.01 -7.55 -54.26
CA THR A 218 -9.19 -8.71 -53.89
C THR A 218 -7.85 -8.33 -53.22
N GLY A 219 -7.49 -9.07 -52.17
CA GLY A 219 -6.10 -9.20 -51.68
C GLY A 219 -5.64 -8.25 -50.57
N ALA A 220 -4.65 -8.70 -49.79
CA ALA A 220 -3.90 -7.86 -48.86
C ALA A 220 -3.10 -6.79 -49.63
N LEU A 221 -2.99 -5.59 -49.06
CA LEU A 221 -2.20 -4.49 -49.63
C LEU A 221 -0.76 -4.63 -49.15
N VAL A 222 0.20 -4.68 -50.06
CA VAL A 222 1.62 -4.77 -49.71
C VAL A 222 2.28 -3.43 -49.95
N ILE A 223 2.90 -2.86 -48.92
CA ILE A 223 3.77 -1.70 -49.02
C ILE A 223 5.20 -2.21 -49.08
N SER A 224 5.95 -1.88 -50.12
CA SER A 224 7.34 -2.27 -50.28
C SER A 224 8.25 -1.05 -50.10
N GLY A 225 9.37 -1.24 -49.41
CA GLY A 225 10.36 -0.20 -49.19
C GLY A 225 11.74 -0.72 -49.49
N LYS A 226 12.53 0.05 -50.23
CA LYS A 226 13.90 -0.26 -50.61
C LYS A 226 14.80 0.92 -50.27
N VAL A 227 15.82 0.68 -49.47
CA VAL A 227 16.87 1.66 -49.18
C VAL A 227 18.20 1.17 -49.71
N ARG A 228 18.89 2.04 -50.44
CA ARG A 228 20.25 1.84 -50.91
C ARG A 228 21.16 2.81 -50.16
N PHE A 229 22.17 2.27 -49.48
CA PHE A 229 23.18 3.05 -48.80
C PHE A 229 24.43 3.14 -49.68
N GLU A 230 25.01 4.33 -49.78
CA GLU A 230 26.23 4.61 -50.54
C GLU A 230 27.26 5.25 -49.61
N ALA A 231 28.37 4.55 -49.41
CA ALA A 231 29.56 5.03 -48.72
C ALA A 231 30.77 4.86 -49.65
N GLN A 232 31.84 5.66 -49.43
CA GLN A 232 32.96 5.88 -50.37
C GLN A 232 33.36 4.69 -51.27
N ASP A 233 33.47 3.48 -50.73
CA ASP A 233 33.82 2.25 -51.49
C ASP A 233 32.82 1.08 -51.31
N THR A 234 31.68 1.29 -50.65
CA THR A 234 30.70 0.21 -50.38
C THR A 234 29.27 0.67 -50.58
N HIS A 235 28.47 -0.18 -51.25
CA HIS A 235 27.03 -0.02 -51.33
C HIS A 235 26.34 -1.26 -50.79
N TRP A 236 25.22 -1.08 -50.12
CA TRP A 236 24.36 -2.19 -49.71
C TRP A 236 22.89 -1.75 -49.77
N GLU A 237 22.02 -2.74 -49.82
CA GLU A 237 20.59 -2.52 -50.01
C GLU A 237 19.79 -3.31 -48.98
N HIS A 238 18.73 -2.69 -48.46
CA HIS A 238 17.74 -3.35 -47.62
C HIS A 238 16.35 -3.14 -48.19
N THR A 239 15.60 -4.24 -48.28
CA THR A 239 14.19 -4.23 -48.67
C THR A 239 13.35 -4.67 -47.48
N THR A 240 12.20 -4.03 -47.29
CA THR A 240 11.19 -4.40 -46.30
C THR A 240 9.81 -4.39 -46.95
N GLU A 241 8.95 -5.30 -46.54
CA GLU A 241 7.58 -5.39 -47.02
C GLU A 241 6.62 -5.40 -45.82
N LEU A 242 5.53 -4.65 -45.94
CA LEU A 242 4.48 -4.58 -44.94
C LEU A 242 3.15 -4.97 -45.58
N GLN A 243 2.54 -6.05 -45.08
CA GLN A 243 1.22 -6.49 -45.52
C GLN A 243 0.14 -5.86 -44.64
N LEU A 244 -0.82 -5.20 -45.28
CA LEU A 244 -2.00 -4.60 -44.65
C LEU A 244 -3.25 -5.35 -45.08
N GLN A 245 -4.09 -5.72 -44.11
CA GLN A 245 -5.37 -6.35 -44.34
C GLN A 245 -6.50 -5.39 -43.90
N PRO A 246 -7.29 -4.86 -44.84
CA PRO A 246 -8.40 -3.99 -44.50
C PRO A 246 -9.59 -4.80 -43.93
N ALA A 247 -10.23 -4.28 -42.88
CA ALA A 247 -11.40 -4.90 -42.25
C ALA A 247 -12.42 -3.85 -41.77
N GLN A 248 -13.64 -4.31 -41.49
CA GLN A 248 -14.68 -3.49 -40.85
C GLN A 248 -14.61 -3.56 -39.32
N VAL A 249 -15.23 -2.59 -38.64
CA VAL A 249 -15.23 -2.50 -37.17
C VAL A 249 -15.88 -3.72 -36.54
N GLU A 250 -16.99 -4.20 -37.12
CA GLU A 250 -17.76 -5.34 -36.64
C GLU A 250 -16.96 -6.65 -36.74
N GLU A 251 -16.17 -6.81 -37.81
CA GLU A 251 -15.29 -7.96 -38.01
C GLU A 251 -14.17 -7.96 -36.97
N ILE A 252 -13.56 -6.80 -36.69
CA ILE A 252 -12.55 -6.64 -35.64
C ILE A 252 -13.15 -6.92 -34.26
N ALA A 253 -14.35 -6.39 -33.99
CA ALA A 253 -15.05 -6.58 -32.73
C ALA A 253 -15.31 -8.05 -32.42
N SER A 254 -15.67 -8.84 -33.44
CA SER A 254 -15.89 -10.28 -33.28
C SER A 254 -14.63 -11.09 -32.94
N ARG A 255 -13.44 -10.54 -33.19
CA ARG A 255 -12.13 -11.19 -32.98
C ARG A 255 -11.43 -10.76 -31.70
N LEU A 256 -11.95 -9.75 -31.00
CA LEU A 256 -11.32 -9.17 -29.83
C LEU A 256 -12.14 -9.48 -28.58
N SER A 257 -11.49 -9.95 -27.52
CA SER A 257 -12.13 -10.15 -26.22
C SER A 257 -11.24 -9.68 -25.07
N ILE A 258 -11.87 -9.16 -24.02
CA ILE A 258 -11.22 -8.94 -22.71
C ILE A 258 -11.32 -10.26 -21.95
N GLU A 259 -10.19 -10.84 -21.57
CA GLU A 259 -10.16 -12.07 -20.78
C GLU A 259 -10.25 -11.77 -19.28
N ASP A 260 -9.50 -10.77 -18.81
CA ASP A 260 -9.44 -10.39 -17.40
C ASP A 260 -8.96 -8.94 -17.24
N ILE A 261 -9.38 -8.28 -16.16
CA ILE A 261 -8.93 -6.95 -15.76
C ILE A 261 -8.53 -6.99 -14.30
N ARG A 262 -7.25 -6.74 -14.02
CA ARG A 262 -6.67 -6.85 -12.67
C ARG A 262 -6.23 -5.50 -12.13
N MET A 263 -6.49 -5.27 -10.85
CA MET A 263 -6.02 -4.11 -10.09
C MET A 263 -5.94 -4.45 -8.59
N PRO A 264 -4.92 -3.98 -7.85
CA PRO A 264 -3.75 -3.23 -8.33
C PRO A 264 -2.68 -4.14 -8.93
N THR A 265 -2.04 -3.67 -10.01
CA THR A 265 -0.91 -4.32 -10.67
C THR A 265 0.31 -3.40 -10.70
N ASP A 266 1.47 -3.99 -10.96
CA ASP A 266 2.70 -3.25 -11.25
C ASP A 266 2.80 -2.85 -12.74
N GLU A 267 3.88 -2.16 -13.09
CA GLU A 267 4.19 -1.74 -14.46
C GLU A 267 4.36 -2.90 -15.45
N SER A 268 4.59 -4.12 -14.98
CA SER A 268 4.66 -5.34 -15.80
C SER A 268 3.32 -6.08 -15.92
N GLY A 269 2.31 -5.64 -15.17
CA GLY A 269 0.98 -6.23 -15.11
C GLY A 269 0.84 -7.40 -14.16
N VAL A 270 1.77 -7.59 -13.22
CA VAL A 270 1.66 -8.57 -12.15
C VAL A 270 0.82 -7.99 -11.01
N ALA A 271 -0.17 -8.75 -10.54
CA ALA A 271 -1.06 -8.33 -9.47
C ALA A 271 -0.38 -8.38 -8.09
N ASP A 272 -0.58 -7.34 -7.29
CA ASP A 272 -0.12 -7.31 -5.90
C ASP A 272 -1.11 -8.05 -4.99
N LEU A 273 -0.78 -9.30 -4.64
CA LEU A 273 -1.59 -10.16 -3.78
C LEU A 273 -1.74 -9.65 -2.34
N LYS A 274 -0.93 -8.66 -1.90
CA LYS A 274 -1.05 -8.08 -0.56
C LYS A 274 -2.16 -7.06 -0.46
N GLN A 275 -2.60 -6.51 -1.58
CA GLN A 275 -3.65 -5.51 -1.64
C GLN A 275 -4.97 -6.15 -2.04
N ARG A 276 -6.06 -5.61 -1.52
CA ARG A 276 -7.40 -6.05 -1.93
C ARG A 276 -7.62 -5.64 -3.38
N ALA A 277 -8.21 -6.53 -4.17
CA ALA A 277 -8.61 -6.23 -5.54
C ALA A 277 -9.46 -4.94 -5.59
N ASP A 278 -9.26 -4.16 -6.65
CA ASP A 278 -10.00 -2.93 -6.95
C ASP A 278 -9.92 -1.86 -5.85
N THR A 279 -8.91 -1.95 -4.97
CA THR A 279 -8.77 -1.07 -3.81
C THR A 279 -7.45 -0.32 -3.85
N LEU A 280 -7.50 1.00 -3.71
CA LEU A 280 -6.33 1.84 -3.49
C LEU A 280 -6.22 2.22 -2.01
N HIS A 281 -5.10 1.82 -1.41
CA HIS A 281 -4.75 2.22 -0.06
C HIS A 281 -3.96 3.52 -0.11
N HIS A 282 -4.53 4.60 0.42
CA HIS A 282 -3.84 5.87 0.45
C HIS A 282 -3.36 6.23 1.85
N ALA A 283 -2.04 6.30 2.04
CA ALA A 283 -1.43 6.93 3.21
C ALA A 283 -1.55 8.46 3.06
N ARG A 284 -2.65 9.05 3.55
CA ARG A 284 -2.75 10.52 3.62
C ARG A 284 -1.59 11.08 4.44
N PRO A 285 -1.04 12.25 4.07
CA PRO A 285 -0.07 12.94 4.90
C PRO A 285 -0.68 13.13 6.28
N THR A 286 -0.09 12.43 7.26
CA THR A 286 -0.45 12.54 8.66
C THR A 286 -0.02 13.90 9.14
N ILE A 287 -0.99 14.81 9.31
CA ILE A 287 -0.92 16.06 10.09
C ILE A 287 0.22 16.98 9.64
N ASP A 288 -0.10 18.14 9.06
CA ASP A 288 0.90 19.20 8.85
C ASP A 288 1.31 19.78 10.23
N ILE A 289 2.30 19.17 10.90
CA ILE A 289 2.79 19.55 12.23
C ILE A 289 3.63 20.85 12.17
N LYS A 290 3.55 21.64 11.09
CA LYS A 290 4.21 22.96 11.01
C LYS A 290 3.87 23.90 12.18
N HIS A 291 2.70 23.74 12.79
CA HIS A 291 2.26 24.61 13.89
C HIS A 291 2.73 24.18 15.30
N LEU A 292 3.24 22.96 15.51
CA LEU A 292 3.77 22.52 16.81
C LEU A 292 5.29 22.45 16.80
N LYS A 293 5.95 23.62 16.76
CA LYS A 293 7.42 23.76 16.87
C LYS A 293 8.04 23.07 18.09
N ALA A 294 7.27 22.85 19.16
CA ALA A 294 7.76 22.21 20.39
C ALA A 294 7.92 20.68 20.27
N LEU A 295 7.15 20.02 19.40
CA LEU A 295 7.17 18.56 19.24
C LEU A 295 8.06 18.08 18.09
N SER A 296 8.53 18.98 17.21
CA SER A 296 9.38 18.62 16.08
C SER A 296 10.72 18.00 16.48
N LYS A 297 11.31 18.41 17.62
CA LYS A 297 12.56 17.84 18.16
C LYS A 297 12.41 16.42 18.70
N VAL A 298 11.22 16.06 19.21
CA VAL A 298 10.96 14.70 19.71
C VAL A 298 10.68 13.77 18.52
N PHE A 299 9.98 14.26 17.50
CA PHE A 299 9.70 13.49 16.28
C PHE A 299 10.93 13.33 15.37
N SER A 300 11.86 14.29 15.33
CA SER A 300 13.12 14.12 14.57
C SER A 300 14.01 12.98 15.11
N PHE A 301 13.85 12.61 16.39
CA PHE A 301 14.50 11.43 16.95
C PHE A 301 13.89 10.11 16.43
N PHE A 302 12.58 10.11 16.14
CA PHE A 302 11.89 8.96 15.53
C PHE A 302 12.15 8.83 14.03
N ASP A 303 12.44 9.92 13.31
CA ASP A 303 12.87 9.86 11.89
C ASP A 303 14.17 9.06 11.70
N SER A 304 15.04 9.03 12.72
CA SER A 304 16.28 8.25 12.71
C SER A 304 16.06 6.74 12.90
N PHE A 305 14.89 6.31 13.41
CA PHE A 305 14.55 4.91 13.67
C PHE A 305 13.87 4.18 12.49
N GLY A 306 13.86 4.80 11.30
CA GLY A 306 13.47 4.15 10.05
C GLY A 306 12.11 4.60 9.54
N ARG A 307 12.14 5.22 8.36
CA ARG A 307 11.06 5.21 7.35
C ARG A 307 9.71 5.80 7.77
N TRP A 308 9.69 6.87 8.55
CA TRP A 308 8.47 7.69 8.79
C TRP A 308 8.39 8.94 7.90
N GLY A 309 9.38 9.18 7.04
CA GLY A 309 9.28 10.13 5.93
C GLY A 309 8.61 9.46 4.72
N GLN A 310 7.41 9.91 4.34
CA GLN A 310 6.80 9.53 3.08
C GLN A 310 7.73 9.96 1.94
N PRO A 311 7.95 9.14 0.89
CA PRO A 311 8.61 9.62 -0.31
C PRO A 311 7.87 10.87 -0.81
N PRO A 312 8.59 11.87 -1.37
CA PRO A 312 7.96 13.06 -1.92
C PRO A 312 6.84 12.63 -2.87
N ILE A 313 5.65 13.21 -2.69
CA ILE A 313 4.49 12.94 -3.53
C ILE A 313 4.83 13.42 -4.94
N ASP A 314 5.26 12.51 -5.80
CA ASP A 314 5.47 12.81 -7.22
C ASP A 314 4.16 12.57 -7.97
N VAL A 315 3.53 13.69 -8.35
CA VAL A 315 2.26 13.71 -9.09
C VAL A 315 2.42 13.07 -10.47
N TYR A 316 3.65 12.96 -10.99
CA TYR A 316 3.97 12.33 -12.27
C TYR A 316 4.22 10.82 -12.15
N THR A 317 4.31 10.28 -10.94
CA THR A 317 4.42 8.83 -10.73
C THR A 317 3.05 8.20 -10.49
N PRO A 318 2.70 7.14 -11.24
CA PRO A 318 1.47 6.40 -10.96
C PRO A 318 1.58 5.67 -9.61
N ILE A 319 0.48 5.64 -8.85
CA ILE A 319 0.45 4.96 -7.54
C ILE A 319 0.28 3.45 -7.69
N ALA A 320 -0.38 3.03 -8.76
CA ALA A 320 -0.66 1.67 -9.13
C ALA A 320 -0.93 1.61 -10.62
N HIS A 321 -0.89 0.41 -11.18
CA HIS A 321 -1.42 0.14 -12.51
C HIS A 321 -2.70 -0.67 -12.38
N GLN A 322 -3.51 -0.63 -13.42
CA GLN A 322 -4.50 -1.67 -13.70
C GLN A 322 -4.12 -2.33 -15.02
N THR A 323 -4.32 -3.64 -15.12
CA THR A 323 -3.89 -4.38 -16.29
C THR A 323 -5.09 -4.97 -16.98
N VAL A 324 -5.19 -4.69 -18.27
CA VAL A 324 -6.21 -5.26 -19.15
C VAL A 324 -5.53 -6.37 -19.96
N HIS A 325 -6.06 -7.58 -19.86
CA HIS A 325 -5.62 -8.71 -20.67
C HIS A 325 -6.54 -8.82 -21.90
N LEU A 326 -6.00 -8.51 -23.06
CA LEU A 326 -6.72 -8.55 -24.34
C LEU A 326 -6.26 -9.74 -25.17
N GLN A 327 -7.21 -10.52 -25.68
CA GLN A 327 -6.95 -11.63 -26.58
C GLN A 327 -7.38 -11.27 -28.00
N ASN A 328 -6.47 -11.47 -28.95
CA ASN A 328 -6.76 -11.38 -30.37
C ASN A 328 -6.97 -12.80 -30.94
N HIS A 329 -8.20 -13.13 -31.33
CA HIS A 329 -8.57 -14.42 -31.94
C HIS A 329 -8.38 -14.43 -33.47
N GLY A 330 -7.91 -13.33 -34.05
CA GLY A 330 -7.65 -13.20 -35.48
C GLY A 330 -6.29 -13.73 -35.91
N GLU A 331 -6.09 -13.79 -37.23
CA GLU A 331 -4.84 -14.22 -37.88
C GLU A 331 -3.88 -13.06 -38.21
N ALA A 332 -4.33 -11.82 -37.99
CA ALA A 332 -3.60 -10.59 -38.27
C ALA A 332 -3.34 -9.80 -36.98
N THR A 333 -2.28 -8.99 -36.97
CA THR A 333 -1.95 -8.10 -35.86
C THR A 333 -2.94 -6.95 -35.79
N LEU A 334 -3.53 -6.70 -34.63
CA LEU A 334 -4.48 -5.61 -34.42
C LEU A 334 -3.90 -4.51 -33.55
N HIS A 335 -4.05 -3.25 -33.96
CA HIS A 335 -3.61 -2.09 -33.19
C HIS A 335 -4.80 -1.44 -32.48
N VAL A 336 -4.71 -1.34 -31.15
CA VAL A 336 -5.78 -0.82 -30.29
C VAL A 336 -5.27 0.30 -29.38
N VAL A 337 -6.19 1.19 -29.05
CA VAL A 337 -6.03 2.21 -28.02
C VAL A 337 -6.88 1.77 -26.83
N VAL A 338 -6.24 1.44 -25.72
CA VAL A 338 -6.92 1.15 -24.47
C VAL A 338 -6.90 2.40 -23.62
N SER A 339 -8.06 2.85 -23.18
CA SER A 339 -8.18 4.01 -22.30
C SER A 339 -9.01 3.69 -21.07
N SER A 340 -8.72 4.37 -19.96
CA SER A 340 -9.48 4.27 -18.74
C SER A 340 -9.79 5.63 -18.16
N ILE A 341 -11.02 5.80 -17.70
CA ILE A 341 -11.47 7.00 -16.99
C ILE A 341 -12.04 6.64 -15.62
N ASN A 342 -11.74 7.47 -14.63
CA ASN A 342 -12.20 7.29 -13.25
C ASN A 342 -13.38 8.23 -12.99
N ARG A 343 -14.51 7.67 -12.53
CA ARG A 343 -15.76 8.40 -12.27
C ARG A 343 -16.27 8.18 -10.85
N ASP A 344 -17.01 9.15 -10.33
CA ASP A 344 -17.73 9.00 -9.06
C ASP A 344 -18.90 8.02 -9.22
N ALA A 345 -19.01 7.05 -8.31
CA ALA A 345 -20.06 6.04 -8.39
C ALA A 345 -21.48 6.62 -8.18
N LYS A 346 -21.60 7.79 -7.53
CA LYS A 346 -22.86 8.47 -7.25
C LYS A 346 -23.18 9.58 -8.24
N SER A 347 -22.20 10.42 -8.58
CA SER A 347 -22.43 11.56 -9.49
C SER A 347 -22.13 11.26 -10.96
N GLY A 348 -21.31 10.24 -11.27
CA GLY A 348 -20.86 9.93 -12.63
C GLY A 348 -19.84 10.93 -13.20
N GLU A 349 -19.46 11.96 -12.44
CA GLU A 349 -18.50 12.97 -12.85
C GLU A 349 -17.06 12.42 -12.87
N THR A 350 -16.21 13.01 -13.72
CA THR A 350 -14.79 12.65 -13.80
C THR A 350 -14.02 13.17 -12.60
N ILE A 351 -13.04 12.39 -12.14
CA ILE A 351 -12.34 12.67 -10.90
C ILE A 351 -10.92 13.15 -11.18
N ARG A 352 -10.70 14.45 -11.02
CA ARG A 352 -9.38 15.07 -11.24
C ARG A 352 -8.28 14.56 -10.34
N PHE A 353 -8.59 14.11 -9.12
CA PHE A 353 -7.54 13.59 -8.23
C PHE A 353 -7.11 12.15 -8.59
N LEU A 354 -7.81 11.49 -9.51
CA LEU A 354 -7.43 10.19 -10.10
C LEU A 354 -7.01 10.32 -11.57
N ALA A 355 -6.99 11.55 -12.09
CA ALA A 355 -6.63 11.84 -13.47
C ALA A 355 -5.10 11.91 -13.61
N PRO A 356 -4.56 11.53 -14.78
CA PRO A 356 -3.16 11.82 -15.09
C PRO A 356 -2.90 13.33 -15.08
N PRO A 357 -1.66 13.75 -14.74
CA PRO A 357 -1.25 15.14 -14.88
C PRO A 357 -1.48 15.66 -16.29
N ASP A 358 -1.86 16.94 -16.40
CA ASP A 358 -2.12 17.60 -17.69
C ASP A 358 -0.93 17.50 -18.67
N ALA A 359 0.30 17.49 -18.16
CA ALA A 359 1.50 17.35 -18.97
C ALA A 359 1.66 15.96 -19.61
N ILE A 360 1.04 14.91 -19.05
CA ILE A 360 1.14 13.53 -19.57
C ILE A 360 0.07 13.27 -20.62
N ASN A 361 -1.16 13.75 -20.42
CA ASN A 361 -2.29 13.40 -21.28
C ASN A 361 -3.16 14.60 -21.74
N ALA A 362 -2.55 15.78 -21.82
CA ALA A 362 -3.15 17.01 -22.34
C ALA A 362 -4.51 17.37 -21.69
N GLY A 363 -4.70 17.01 -20.41
CA GLY A 363 -5.93 17.30 -19.65
C GLY A 363 -7.16 16.47 -20.04
N THR A 364 -6.98 15.30 -20.66
CA THR A 364 -8.10 14.44 -21.09
C THR A 364 -8.75 13.61 -19.97
N ASP A 365 -8.25 13.70 -18.72
CA ASP A 365 -8.63 12.88 -17.55
C ASP A 365 -8.57 11.35 -17.76
N LYS A 366 -8.11 10.89 -18.93
CA LYS A 366 -8.03 9.48 -19.32
C LYS A 366 -6.61 8.99 -19.20
N SER A 367 -6.39 7.80 -18.64
CA SER A 367 -5.14 7.06 -18.83
C SER A 367 -5.22 6.31 -20.15
N VAL A 368 -4.18 6.40 -21.00
CA VAL A 368 -4.19 5.83 -22.35
C VAL A 368 -2.96 4.97 -22.55
N ALA A 369 -3.12 3.79 -23.15
CA ALA A 369 -2.04 2.94 -23.63
C ALA A 369 -2.32 2.53 -25.07
N PHE A 370 -1.26 2.49 -25.87
CA PHE A 370 -1.28 2.02 -27.25
C PHE A 370 -0.68 0.62 -27.29
N ALA A 371 -1.40 -0.33 -27.87
CA ALA A 371 -0.98 -1.72 -27.90
C ALA A 371 -1.13 -2.33 -29.30
N SER A 372 -0.16 -3.16 -29.66
CA SER A 372 -0.21 -4.04 -30.83
C SER A 372 -0.49 -5.44 -30.34
N LEU A 373 -1.54 -6.07 -30.84
CA LEU A 373 -2.04 -7.38 -30.41
C LEU A 373 -1.68 -8.43 -31.49
N PRO A 374 -0.64 -9.25 -31.29
CA PRO A 374 -0.29 -10.30 -32.24
C PRO A 374 -1.41 -11.36 -32.34
N PRO A 375 -1.49 -12.08 -33.47
CA PRO A 375 -2.54 -13.07 -33.71
C PRO A 375 -2.47 -14.23 -32.71
N GLY A 376 -3.62 -14.64 -32.17
CA GLY A 376 -3.75 -15.77 -31.23
C GLY A 376 -3.12 -15.55 -29.85
N THR A 377 -2.60 -14.35 -29.55
CA THR A 377 -1.88 -14.09 -28.30
C THR A 377 -2.71 -13.30 -27.29
N LEU A 378 -2.50 -13.61 -26.01
CA LEU A 378 -2.97 -12.81 -24.89
C LEU A 378 -1.95 -11.69 -24.61
N SER A 379 -2.36 -10.45 -24.82
CA SER A 379 -1.54 -9.27 -24.58
C SER A 379 -1.88 -8.61 -23.25
N THR A 380 -0.83 -8.30 -22.48
CA THR A 380 -0.93 -7.66 -21.17
C THR A 380 -0.71 -6.16 -21.32
N ILE A 381 -1.73 -5.35 -21.01
CA ILE A 381 -1.69 -3.90 -21.19
C ILE A 381 -1.85 -3.21 -19.83
N PRO A 382 -0.73 -2.77 -19.19
CA PRO A 382 -0.79 -1.99 -17.97
C PRO A 382 -1.19 -0.53 -18.27
N LEU A 383 -2.19 -0.03 -17.55
CA LEU A 383 -2.67 1.34 -17.58
C LEU A 383 -2.32 2.01 -16.25
N PRO A 384 -1.61 3.15 -16.26
CA PRO A 384 -1.24 3.85 -15.04
C PRO A 384 -2.48 4.46 -14.37
N ILE A 385 -2.56 4.35 -13.05
CA ILE A 385 -3.53 5.06 -12.22
C ILE A 385 -2.77 6.10 -11.39
N TYR A 386 -3.10 7.35 -11.62
CA TYR A 386 -2.54 8.49 -10.89
C TYR A 386 -3.40 8.80 -9.68
N PHE A 387 -2.77 9.36 -8.65
CA PHE A 387 -3.46 9.68 -7.42
C PHE A 387 -2.89 10.94 -6.79
N ASN A 388 -3.71 11.98 -6.69
CA ASN A 388 -3.37 13.22 -5.99
C ASN A 388 -3.92 13.18 -4.55
N PRO A 389 -3.03 13.07 -3.54
CA PRO A 389 -3.44 12.89 -2.15
C PRO A 389 -4.06 14.12 -1.49
N LEU A 390 -3.81 15.32 -2.02
CA LEU A 390 -4.26 16.57 -1.40
C LEU A 390 -5.77 16.81 -1.61
N SER A 391 -6.31 16.34 -2.72
CA SER A 391 -7.72 16.49 -3.11
C SER A 391 -8.53 15.20 -3.01
N ALA A 392 -7.88 14.08 -2.67
CA ALA A 392 -8.53 12.78 -2.59
C ALA A 392 -9.64 12.70 -1.55
N ARG A 393 -10.71 11.96 -1.87
CA ARG A 393 -11.82 11.63 -0.95
C ARG A 393 -11.94 10.11 -0.84
N ALA A 394 -12.14 9.61 0.38
CA ALA A 394 -12.49 8.20 0.57
C ALA A 394 -13.87 7.95 0.00
N GLY A 395 -14.09 6.80 -0.64
CA GLY A 395 -15.37 6.51 -1.26
C GLY A 395 -15.32 5.36 -2.27
N GLU A 396 -16.47 5.18 -2.91
CA GLU A 396 -16.68 4.23 -4.00
C GLU A 396 -16.69 4.99 -5.32
N TYR A 397 -15.90 4.48 -6.25
CA TYR A 397 -15.67 5.04 -7.57
C TYR A 397 -15.85 3.95 -8.61
N ARG A 398 -15.92 4.33 -9.88
CA ARG A 398 -16.00 3.42 -11.02
C ARG A 398 -14.89 3.71 -12.01
N ARG A 399 -14.39 2.65 -12.62
CA ARG A 399 -13.39 2.65 -13.69
C ARG A 399 -14.11 2.20 -14.94
N GLU A 400 -14.11 3.06 -15.95
CA GLU A 400 -14.66 2.77 -17.26
C GLU A 400 -13.48 2.57 -18.20
N ILE A 401 -13.33 1.35 -18.71
CA ILE A 401 -12.26 0.95 -19.62
C ILE A 401 -12.86 0.83 -21.02
N GLU A 402 -12.29 1.55 -21.97
CA GLU A 402 -12.70 1.57 -23.36
C GLU A 402 -11.54 1.08 -24.23
N VAL A 403 -11.82 0.11 -25.09
CA VAL A 403 -10.89 -0.34 -26.14
C VAL A 403 -11.39 0.20 -27.48
N LYS A 404 -10.59 1.06 -28.12
CA LYS A 404 -10.86 1.62 -29.45
C LYS A 404 -9.87 1.06 -30.45
N ILE A 405 -10.29 0.99 -31.71
CA ILE A 405 -9.40 0.64 -32.81
C ILE A 405 -8.55 1.87 -33.14
N TRP A 406 -7.26 1.65 -33.40
CA TRP A 406 -6.39 2.73 -33.85
C TRP A 406 -6.96 3.42 -35.10
N GLY A 407 -6.92 4.76 -35.13
CA GLY A 407 -7.42 5.54 -36.27
C GLY A 407 -8.95 5.67 -36.34
N SER A 408 -9.69 5.17 -35.35
CA SER A 408 -11.15 5.30 -35.27
C SER A 408 -11.62 5.79 -33.90
N GLN A 409 -12.79 6.42 -33.89
CA GLN A 409 -13.49 6.78 -32.65
C GLN A 409 -14.44 5.68 -32.17
N ALA A 410 -14.60 4.60 -32.94
CA ALA A 410 -15.45 3.48 -32.59
C ALA A 410 -14.88 2.72 -31.39
N THR A 411 -15.70 2.61 -30.34
CA THR A 411 -15.42 1.78 -29.17
C THR A 411 -15.84 0.35 -29.48
N VAL A 412 -14.91 -0.59 -29.34
CA VAL A 412 -15.13 -2.01 -29.63
C VAL A 412 -15.55 -2.76 -28.38
N LEU A 413 -14.82 -2.55 -27.29
CA LEU A 413 -15.10 -3.15 -25.99
C LEU A 413 -15.19 -2.07 -24.94
N ARG A 414 -16.11 -2.25 -23.99
CA ARG A 414 -16.33 -1.36 -22.87
C ARG A 414 -16.67 -2.18 -21.64
N GLU A 415 -15.93 -1.95 -20.56
CA GLU A 415 -16.14 -2.59 -19.26
C GLU A 415 -16.16 -1.56 -18.14
N GLU A 416 -17.02 -1.77 -17.14
CA GLU A 416 -17.15 -0.91 -15.97
C GLU A 416 -16.87 -1.71 -14.69
N LEU A 417 -15.85 -1.30 -13.94
CA LEU A 417 -15.41 -1.97 -12.71
C LEU A 417 -15.44 -1.02 -11.50
N PRO A 418 -15.63 -1.54 -10.28
CA PRO A 418 -15.55 -0.72 -9.08
C PRO A 418 -14.11 -0.26 -8.80
N LEU A 419 -13.98 0.81 -8.01
CA LEU A 419 -12.74 1.30 -7.43
C LEU A 419 -13.01 1.83 -6.02
N HIS A 420 -12.39 1.22 -5.03
CA HIS A 420 -12.54 1.60 -3.62
C HIS A 420 -11.31 2.36 -3.13
N ILE A 421 -11.51 3.54 -2.55
CA ILE A 421 -10.42 4.30 -1.94
C ILE A 421 -10.57 4.26 -0.43
N VAL A 422 -9.65 3.57 0.22
CA VAL A 422 -9.63 3.39 1.67
C VAL A 422 -8.59 4.33 2.29
N VAL A 423 -9.03 5.14 3.23
CA VAL A 423 -8.22 6.15 3.93
C VAL A 423 -8.12 5.79 5.42
N PRO A 424 -6.94 6.00 6.07
CA PRO A 424 -6.80 5.82 7.50
C PRO A 424 -7.80 6.64 8.31
N ASN A 425 -8.44 6.02 9.31
CA ASN A 425 -9.34 6.71 10.22
C ASN A 425 -8.56 7.59 11.20
N ARG A 426 -8.66 8.92 11.05
CA ARG A 426 -7.96 9.91 11.90
C ARG A 426 -8.39 9.86 13.36
N GLN A 427 -9.67 9.60 13.63
CA GLN A 427 -10.17 9.52 15.00
C GLN A 427 -9.57 8.30 15.70
N ALA A 428 -9.56 7.16 15.01
CA ALA A 428 -8.97 5.93 15.53
C ALA A 428 -7.48 6.08 15.84
N LEU A 429 -6.74 6.72 14.93
CA LEU A 429 -5.32 6.99 15.12
C LEU A 429 -5.06 7.93 16.31
N LEU A 430 -5.82 9.02 16.43
CA LEU A 430 -5.68 9.98 17.53
C LEU A 430 -6.00 9.34 18.88
N ILE A 431 -7.12 8.63 18.98
CA ILE A 431 -7.54 7.98 20.23
C ILE A 431 -6.55 6.89 20.63
N THR A 432 -6.07 6.09 19.66
CA THR A 432 -5.04 5.08 19.91
C THR A 432 -3.73 5.73 20.38
N ALA A 433 -3.29 6.81 19.73
CA ALA A 433 -2.09 7.53 20.15
C ALA A 433 -2.23 8.09 21.58
N LEU A 434 -3.39 8.68 21.91
CA LEU A 434 -3.69 9.17 23.25
C LEU A 434 -3.70 8.04 24.29
N ALA A 435 -4.32 6.90 23.97
CA ALA A 435 -4.38 5.72 24.84
C ALA A 435 -2.99 5.13 25.08
N VAL A 436 -2.16 5.01 24.04
CA VAL A 436 -0.76 4.54 24.15
C VAL A 436 0.06 5.49 25.03
N LEU A 437 -0.07 6.80 24.83
CA LEU A 437 0.60 7.82 25.65
C LEU A 437 0.15 7.73 27.11
N ALA A 438 -1.16 7.71 27.36
CA ALA A 438 -1.72 7.64 28.71
C ALA A 438 -1.30 6.35 29.43
N SER A 439 -1.39 5.20 28.78
CA SER A 439 -0.99 3.91 29.35
C SER A 439 0.53 3.86 29.60
N SER A 440 1.34 4.39 28.69
CA SER A 440 2.81 4.45 28.85
C SER A 440 3.22 5.37 30.01
N ILE A 441 2.58 6.54 30.16
CA ILE A 441 2.78 7.44 31.30
C ILE A 441 2.33 6.76 32.60
N GLY A 442 1.18 6.08 32.59
CA GLY A 442 0.65 5.33 33.73
C GLY A 442 1.62 4.22 34.17
N LEU A 443 2.10 3.42 33.23
CA LEU A 443 3.06 2.35 33.50
C LEU A 443 4.39 2.91 34.03
N ALA A 444 4.91 3.98 33.43
CA ALA A 444 6.12 4.64 33.91
C ALA A 444 5.96 5.22 35.32
N ALA A 445 4.78 5.79 35.63
CA ALA A 445 4.46 6.28 36.97
C ALA A 445 4.41 5.12 37.99
N VAL A 446 3.77 4.01 37.65
CA VAL A 446 3.74 2.82 38.51
C VAL A 446 5.15 2.28 38.76
N LEU A 447 5.97 2.14 37.73
CA LEU A 447 7.35 1.66 37.87
C LEU A 447 8.21 2.61 38.72
N ARG A 448 8.07 3.93 38.52
CA ARG A 448 8.82 4.95 39.27
C ARG A 448 8.37 5.08 40.73
N TYR A 449 7.07 4.97 40.99
CA TYR A 449 6.46 5.20 42.30
C TYR A 449 5.98 3.92 43.00
N HIS A 450 6.35 2.73 42.53
CA HIS A 450 5.91 1.43 43.08
C HIS A 450 6.04 1.37 44.60
N ARG A 451 7.18 1.82 45.17
CA ARG A 451 7.40 1.82 46.64
C ARG A 451 6.37 2.65 47.40
N ARG A 452 5.94 3.79 46.82
CA ARG A 452 4.91 4.64 47.44
C ARG A 452 3.53 4.01 47.32
N ILE A 453 3.22 3.40 46.18
CA ILE A 453 1.94 2.72 45.95
C ILE A 453 1.78 1.55 46.93
N PHE A 454 2.80 0.71 47.08
CA PHE A 454 2.75 -0.41 48.02
C PHE A 454 2.72 0.04 49.49
N ALA A 455 3.36 1.16 49.83
CA ALA A 455 3.34 1.70 51.19
C ALA A 455 1.96 2.22 51.64
N LEU A 456 1.03 2.48 50.71
CA LEU A 456 -0.34 2.89 51.05
C LEU A 456 -1.17 1.75 51.66
N PHE A 457 -0.80 0.50 51.40
CA PHE A 457 -1.58 -0.67 51.77
C PHE A 457 -0.93 -1.45 52.90
N THR A 458 -1.75 -1.98 53.80
CA THR A 458 -1.28 -2.94 54.81
C THR A 458 -1.13 -4.32 54.17
N THR A 459 -0.31 -5.19 54.76
CA THR A 459 -0.11 -6.57 54.28
C THR A 459 -1.45 -7.33 54.16
N LYS A 460 -2.36 -7.18 55.14
CA LYS A 460 -3.71 -7.77 55.09
C LYS A 460 -4.49 -7.32 53.85
N GLN A 461 -4.43 -6.02 53.52
CA GLN A 461 -5.14 -5.48 52.36
C GLN A 461 -4.53 -5.95 51.04
N LEU A 462 -3.21 -6.02 50.93
CA LEU A 462 -2.54 -6.55 49.73
C LEU A 462 -2.93 -8.01 49.47
N ILE A 463 -2.98 -8.84 50.52
CA ILE A 463 -3.43 -10.24 50.42
C ILE A 463 -4.87 -10.31 49.90
N VAL A 464 -5.78 -9.48 50.45
CA VAL A 464 -7.18 -9.47 50.00
C VAL A 464 -7.31 -8.99 48.55
N ILE A 465 -6.57 -7.95 48.15
CA ILE A 465 -6.59 -7.49 46.74
C ILE A 465 -6.11 -8.59 45.80
N ALA A 466 -5.02 -9.29 46.16
CA ALA A 466 -4.52 -10.40 45.38
C ALA A 466 -5.51 -11.57 45.30
N LEU A 467 -6.17 -11.91 46.42
CA LEU A 467 -7.19 -12.96 46.47
C LEU A 467 -8.40 -12.62 45.59
N PHE A 468 -8.89 -11.38 45.66
CA PHE A 468 -9.98 -10.92 44.78
C PHE A 468 -9.55 -10.89 43.31
N GLY A 469 -8.32 -10.44 43.01
CA GLY A 469 -7.76 -10.49 41.66
C GLY A 469 -7.69 -11.91 41.10
N ALA A 470 -7.26 -12.87 41.91
CA ALA A 470 -7.25 -14.30 41.55
C ALA A 470 -8.67 -14.86 41.39
N THR A 471 -9.62 -14.46 42.25
CA THR A 471 -11.03 -14.87 42.16
C THR A 471 -11.66 -14.35 40.88
N VAL A 472 -11.43 -13.08 40.53
CA VAL A 472 -11.84 -12.50 39.25
C VAL A 472 -11.24 -13.30 38.09
N PHE A 473 -9.95 -13.63 38.14
CA PHE A 473 -9.33 -14.44 37.10
C PHE A 473 -10.03 -15.80 36.92
N VAL A 474 -10.28 -16.54 38.01
CA VAL A 474 -10.92 -17.87 37.95
C VAL A 474 -12.39 -17.78 37.52
N CYS A 475 -13.15 -16.82 38.05
CA CYS A 475 -14.60 -16.75 37.82
C CYS A 475 -14.97 -16.02 36.52
N VAL A 476 -14.11 -15.16 36.00
CA VAL A 476 -14.41 -14.29 34.85
C VAL A 476 -13.55 -14.67 33.65
N ILE A 477 -12.22 -14.75 33.80
CA ILE A 477 -11.32 -14.98 32.65
C ILE A 477 -11.41 -16.43 32.17
N ILE A 478 -11.29 -17.42 33.05
CA ILE A 478 -11.28 -18.83 32.61
C ILE A 478 -12.57 -19.21 31.86
N PRO A 479 -13.79 -18.87 32.34
CA PRO A 479 -15.01 -19.17 31.60
C PRO A 479 -15.11 -18.38 30.30
N SER A 480 -14.65 -17.13 30.28
CA SER A 480 -14.72 -16.32 29.06
C SER A 480 -13.78 -16.80 27.95
N THR A 481 -12.59 -17.27 28.30
CA THR A 481 -11.61 -17.77 27.32
C THR A 481 -11.92 -19.20 26.85
N LEU A 482 -12.39 -20.09 27.73
CA LEU A 482 -12.59 -21.50 27.38
C LEU A 482 -14.01 -21.81 26.88
N PHE A 483 -15.04 -21.28 27.54
CA PHE A 483 -16.44 -21.67 27.28
C PHE A 483 -17.18 -20.64 26.43
N LEU A 484 -17.04 -19.35 26.73
CA LEU A 484 -17.78 -18.29 26.03
C LEU A 484 -17.29 -18.07 24.59
N ASN A 485 -16.08 -18.50 24.24
CA ASN A 485 -15.60 -18.49 22.86
C ASN A 485 -16.39 -19.43 21.94
N LEU A 486 -16.86 -20.57 22.45
CA LEU A 486 -17.75 -21.46 21.70
C LEU A 486 -19.12 -20.81 21.47
N ILE A 487 -19.65 -20.11 22.48
CA ILE A 487 -20.91 -19.36 22.37
C ILE A 487 -20.78 -18.20 21.38
N ARG A 488 -19.62 -17.51 21.34
CA ARG A 488 -19.33 -16.47 20.34
C ARG A 488 -19.31 -17.03 18.92
N ALA A 489 -18.74 -18.21 18.72
CA ALA A 489 -18.76 -18.88 17.42
C ALA A 489 -20.18 -19.28 16.99
N LEU A 490 -21.05 -19.67 17.93
CA LEU A 490 -22.42 -20.12 17.63
C LEU A 490 -23.42 -18.96 17.42
N LEU A 491 -23.36 -17.93 18.25
CA LEU A 491 -24.32 -16.80 18.23
C LEU A 491 -23.83 -15.59 17.41
N GLY A 492 -22.57 -15.62 16.96
CA GLY A 492 -21.96 -14.55 16.18
C GLY A 492 -22.09 -13.18 16.88
N PRO A 493 -22.53 -12.12 16.20
CA PRO A 493 -22.55 -10.76 16.75
C PRO A 493 -23.56 -10.55 17.90
N VAL A 494 -24.54 -11.43 18.07
CA VAL A 494 -25.54 -11.34 19.16
C VAL A 494 -25.00 -11.91 20.47
N SER A 495 -23.88 -12.64 20.43
CA SER A 495 -23.28 -13.24 21.63
C SER A 495 -22.97 -12.21 22.73
N VAL A 496 -22.69 -10.97 22.35
CA VAL A 496 -22.41 -9.83 23.23
C VAL A 496 -23.44 -9.72 24.36
N VAL A 497 -24.71 -9.94 24.06
CA VAL A 497 -25.79 -9.83 25.05
C VAL A 497 -25.61 -10.89 26.15
N LEU A 498 -25.36 -12.14 25.78
CA LEU A 498 -25.26 -13.24 26.75
C LEU A 498 -23.88 -13.29 27.43
N THR A 499 -22.80 -13.19 26.64
CA THR A 499 -21.44 -13.30 27.15
C THR A 499 -21.04 -12.08 27.98
N GLY A 500 -21.47 -10.88 27.57
CA GLY A 500 -21.21 -9.65 28.31
C GLY A 500 -21.93 -9.63 29.66
N LEU A 501 -23.16 -10.17 29.73
CA LEU A 501 -23.93 -10.20 30.98
C LEU A 501 -23.20 -11.00 32.06
N MET A 502 -22.65 -12.17 31.72
CA MET A 502 -21.91 -12.98 32.68
C MET A 502 -20.57 -12.36 33.04
N ASN A 503 -19.81 -11.90 32.03
CA ASN A 503 -18.43 -11.47 32.20
C ASN A 503 -18.32 -10.12 32.92
N GLU A 504 -18.98 -9.09 32.37
CA GLU A 504 -18.85 -7.71 32.87
C GLU A 504 -19.58 -7.53 34.20
N THR A 505 -20.79 -8.07 34.33
CA THR A 505 -21.54 -7.98 35.59
C THR A 505 -20.76 -8.61 36.75
N LEU A 506 -20.17 -9.79 36.54
CA LEU A 506 -19.43 -10.50 37.58
C LEU A 506 -18.11 -9.80 37.92
N TYR A 507 -17.39 -9.31 36.90
CA TYR A 507 -16.16 -8.53 37.09
C TYR A 507 -16.43 -7.29 37.96
N TYR A 508 -17.40 -6.47 37.57
CA TYR A 508 -17.71 -5.22 38.28
C TYR A 508 -18.37 -5.46 39.63
N ALA A 509 -19.10 -6.56 39.82
CA ALA A 509 -19.62 -6.96 41.12
C ALA A 509 -18.49 -7.29 42.11
N LEU A 510 -17.52 -8.11 41.69
CA LEU A 510 -16.37 -8.47 42.52
C LEU A 510 -15.45 -7.27 42.78
N LEU A 511 -15.22 -6.43 41.76
CA LEU A 511 -14.42 -5.20 41.90
C LEU A 511 -15.06 -4.21 42.88
N THR A 512 -16.37 -4.00 42.79
CA THR A 512 -17.09 -3.10 43.70
C THR A 512 -17.13 -3.66 45.12
N ALA A 513 -17.30 -4.97 45.27
CA ALA A 513 -17.22 -5.62 46.58
C ALA A 513 -15.85 -5.43 47.24
N LEU A 514 -14.76 -5.58 46.47
CA LEU A 514 -13.40 -5.31 46.93
C LEU A 514 -13.23 -3.84 47.37
N LEU A 515 -13.74 -2.89 46.58
CA LEU A 515 -13.66 -1.47 46.90
C LEU A 515 -14.40 -1.14 48.21
N ILE A 516 -15.60 -1.68 48.40
CA ILE A 516 -16.38 -1.49 49.64
C ILE A 516 -15.67 -2.13 50.83
N TYR A 517 -15.10 -3.33 50.64
CA TYR A 517 -14.38 -4.01 51.71
C TYR A 517 -13.15 -3.22 52.19
N ILE A 518 -12.42 -2.57 51.28
CA ILE A 518 -11.19 -1.84 51.61
C ILE A 518 -11.46 -0.40 52.06
N ASN A 519 -12.37 0.31 51.39
CA ASN A 519 -12.61 1.74 51.57
C ASN A 519 -13.88 2.07 52.37
N GLY A 520 -14.73 1.08 52.67
CA GLY A 520 -15.99 1.25 53.40
C GLY A 520 -17.20 1.51 52.49
N SER A 521 -18.41 1.36 53.04
CA SER A 521 -19.66 1.54 52.30
C SER A 521 -19.94 3.02 51.99
N PRO A 522 -20.39 3.37 50.77
CA PRO A 522 -20.93 4.70 50.50
C PRO A 522 -22.20 4.95 51.34
N LYS A 523 -22.47 6.23 51.67
CA LYS A 523 -23.71 6.63 52.35
C LYS A 523 -24.90 6.33 51.44
N ILE A 524 -25.85 5.54 51.94
CA ILE A 524 -27.13 5.31 51.28
C ILE A 524 -28.12 6.28 51.93
N GLU A 525 -28.66 7.21 51.15
CA GLU A 525 -29.98 7.78 51.47
C GLU A 525 -30.96 6.63 51.35
N ASN A 526 -31.43 6.15 52.50
CA ASN A 526 -32.53 5.21 52.52
C ASN A 526 -33.73 5.93 51.91
N VAL A 527 -34.19 5.49 50.73
CA VAL A 527 -35.60 5.65 50.37
C VAL A 527 -36.36 4.75 51.34
N VAL A 528 -36.64 5.29 52.51
CA VAL A 528 -37.63 4.74 53.43
C VAL A 528 -38.96 4.99 52.77
N ILE A 529 -39.57 3.94 52.21
CA ILE A 529 -41.03 3.92 52.12
C ILE A 529 -41.47 3.90 53.58
N VAL A 530 -41.91 5.04 54.07
CA VAL A 530 -42.56 5.17 55.37
C VAL A 530 -43.85 4.38 55.24
N ASN A 531 -43.83 3.14 55.73
CA ASN A 531 -45.05 2.51 56.18
C ASN A 531 -45.33 3.13 57.54
N ASP A 532 -46.24 4.10 57.56
CA ASP A 532 -46.97 4.48 58.76
C ASP A 532 -47.65 3.20 59.28
N ASN A 533 -47.19 2.75 60.44
CA ASN A 533 -47.93 2.03 61.49
C ASN A 533 -46.89 1.37 62.40
N ASP A 534 -46.48 2.09 63.44
CA ASP A 534 -46.40 1.55 64.81
C ASP A 534 -45.82 2.62 65.73
N GLU A 535 -46.73 3.40 66.30
CA GLU A 535 -46.52 4.10 67.56
C GLU A 535 -46.42 3.07 68.70
N LEU A 536 -45.61 3.44 69.71
CA LEU A 536 -45.53 2.85 71.06
C LEU A 536 -44.57 1.67 71.26
N ARG A 537 -43.30 2.00 71.54
CA ARG A 537 -42.72 1.71 72.86
C ARG A 537 -41.39 2.43 73.03
N GLY A 538 -41.36 3.35 74.00
CA GLY A 538 -40.13 3.95 74.47
C GLY A 538 -39.35 2.97 75.34
N GLU A 539 -38.02 3.02 75.21
CA GLU A 539 -37.11 2.78 76.32
C GLU A 539 -35.78 3.49 76.04
N MET A 540 -35.39 4.29 77.04
CA MET A 540 -34.11 5.00 77.14
C MET A 540 -32.95 4.00 77.07
N HIS A 541 -32.06 4.16 76.09
CA HIS A 541 -30.65 3.89 76.33
C HIS A 541 -29.76 5.04 75.86
N GLN A 542 -29.11 5.56 76.89
CA GLN A 542 -28.19 6.65 77.02
C GLN A 542 -26.97 6.53 76.10
N HIS A 543 -26.54 7.69 75.62
CA HIS A 543 -25.36 7.93 74.80
C HIS A 543 -24.10 7.17 75.22
N GLN A 544 -23.46 6.52 74.25
CA GLN A 544 -22.01 6.47 74.18
C GLN A 544 -21.55 6.57 72.72
N CYS A 545 -21.50 7.79 72.20
CA CYS A 545 -20.78 8.10 70.97
C CYS A 545 -19.28 8.03 71.24
N SER A 546 -18.66 6.92 70.86
CA SER A 546 -17.20 6.80 70.80
C SER A 546 -16.68 7.56 69.57
N PRO A 547 -15.81 8.57 69.72
CA PRO A 547 -15.27 9.34 68.60
C PRO A 547 -13.99 8.66 68.08
N SER A 548 -14.11 7.53 67.36
CA SER A 548 -12.94 6.84 66.78
C SER A 548 -12.99 6.62 65.27
N ASN A 549 -14.06 7.03 64.58
CA ASN A 549 -14.15 6.92 63.12
C ASN A 549 -13.72 8.21 62.40
N ALA A 550 -12.73 8.92 62.95
CA ALA A 550 -12.09 10.06 62.30
C ALA A 550 -11.06 9.57 61.26
N LEU A 551 -11.34 9.87 59.99
CA LEU A 551 -10.39 9.90 58.87
C LEU A 551 -9.63 8.60 58.55
N ARG A 552 -10.35 7.57 58.11
CA ARG A 552 -9.72 6.49 57.32
C ARG A 552 -9.40 7.05 55.93
N GLU A 553 -8.14 7.44 55.71
CA GLU A 553 -7.64 7.90 54.41
C GLU A 553 -7.98 6.87 53.32
N THR A 554 -8.63 7.34 52.27
CA THR A 554 -9.07 6.46 51.18
C THR A 554 -7.87 6.06 50.35
N LYS A 555 -7.72 4.75 50.13
CA LYS A 555 -6.53 4.20 49.50
C LYS A 555 -6.72 4.13 48.00
N MET A 556 -5.93 4.93 47.29
CA MET A 556 -5.85 4.95 45.82
C MET A 556 -5.02 3.77 45.33
N GLY A 557 -5.43 3.14 44.23
CA GLY A 557 -4.69 2.06 43.55
C GLY A 557 -5.23 0.65 43.79
N VAL A 558 -6.42 0.50 44.37
CA VAL A 558 -7.07 -0.81 44.55
C VAL A 558 -7.40 -1.43 43.20
N ILE A 559 -7.98 -0.64 42.28
CA ILE A 559 -8.37 -1.12 40.94
C ILE A 559 -7.11 -1.45 40.13
N LEU A 560 -6.09 -0.58 40.20
CA LEU A 560 -4.78 -0.82 39.59
C LEU A 560 -4.17 -2.16 40.03
N LEU A 561 -4.12 -2.44 41.34
CA LEU A 561 -3.47 -3.64 41.84
C LEU A 561 -4.28 -4.90 41.52
N ALA A 562 -5.61 -4.85 41.63
CA ALA A 562 -6.49 -5.97 41.25
C ALA A 562 -6.37 -6.29 39.75
N SER A 563 -6.36 -5.27 38.89
CA SER A 563 -6.20 -5.42 37.44
C SER A 563 -4.78 -5.87 37.06
N ALA A 564 -3.75 -5.49 37.81
CA ALA A 564 -2.38 -5.98 37.58
C ALA A 564 -2.25 -7.48 37.88
N VAL A 565 -2.84 -7.96 38.98
CA VAL A 565 -2.89 -9.41 39.30
C VAL A 565 -3.64 -10.16 38.21
N ARG A 566 -4.78 -9.63 37.76
CA ARG A 566 -5.57 -10.17 36.65
C ARG A 566 -4.75 -10.30 35.37
N LEU A 567 -4.05 -9.23 34.97
CA LEU A 567 -3.22 -9.19 33.76
C LEU A 567 -2.05 -10.20 33.84
N LEU A 568 -1.37 -10.28 34.99
CA LEU A 568 -0.25 -11.21 35.19
C LEU A 568 -0.71 -12.68 35.12
N LEU A 569 -1.81 -13.02 35.79
CA LEU A 569 -2.37 -14.38 35.75
C LEU A 569 -2.83 -14.74 34.33
N GLY A 570 -3.50 -13.81 33.62
CA GLY A 570 -3.90 -13.99 32.23
C GLY A 570 -2.71 -14.21 31.28
N ALA A 571 -1.65 -13.40 31.44
CA ALA A 571 -0.44 -13.53 30.63
C ALA A 571 0.26 -14.87 30.85
N ILE A 572 0.38 -15.34 32.11
CA ILE A 572 1.06 -16.59 32.44
C ILE A 572 0.26 -17.82 31.98
N THR A 573 -1.07 -17.79 32.11
CA THR A 573 -1.93 -18.96 31.84
C THR A 573 -2.32 -19.12 30.39
N PHE A 574 -2.60 -18.01 29.69
CA PHE A 574 -3.14 -18.03 28.33
C PHE A 574 -2.20 -17.40 27.30
N GLY A 575 -1.04 -16.86 27.71
CA GLY A 575 -0.10 -16.21 26.80
C GLY A 575 -0.62 -14.91 26.18
N MET A 576 -1.66 -14.30 26.76
CA MET A 576 -2.30 -13.08 26.23
C MET A 576 -1.47 -11.81 26.52
N PHE A 577 -0.17 -11.83 26.25
CA PHE A 577 0.69 -10.66 26.42
C PHE A 577 0.77 -9.87 25.10
N THR A 578 -0.37 -9.33 24.66
CA THR A 578 -0.41 -8.48 23.45
C THR A 578 -0.19 -7.01 23.81
N PRO A 579 0.52 -6.22 22.97
CA PRO A 579 0.68 -4.78 23.20
C PRO A 579 -0.66 -4.04 23.32
N MET A 580 -1.67 -4.50 22.57
CA MET A 580 -3.02 -3.97 22.63
C MET A 580 -3.65 -4.16 24.01
N GLU A 581 -3.55 -5.35 24.61
CA GLU A 581 -4.13 -5.63 25.92
C GLU A 581 -3.48 -4.84 27.05
N ILE A 582 -2.17 -4.56 26.94
CA ILE A 582 -1.45 -3.69 27.88
C ILE A 582 -1.96 -2.24 27.77
N VAL A 583 -2.12 -1.72 26.55
CA VAL A 583 -2.61 -0.35 26.31
C VAL A 583 -4.06 -0.22 26.79
N TYR A 584 -4.91 -1.19 26.44
CA TYR A 584 -6.31 -1.26 26.86
C TYR A 584 -6.43 -1.31 28.38
N THR A 585 -5.77 -2.27 29.03
CA THR A 585 -5.83 -2.44 30.50
C THR A 585 -5.32 -1.20 31.22
N GLY A 586 -4.21 -0.61 30.76
CA GLY A 586 -3.69 0.62 31.34
C GLY A 586 -4.67 1.79 31.22
N THR A 587 -5.33 1.94 30.07
CA THR A 587 -6.33 3.00 29.83
C THR A 587 -7.59 2.78 30.67
N SER A 588 -8.11 1.55 30.72
CA SER A 588 -9.27 1.16 31.53
C SER A 588 -9.03 1.45 33.02
N VAL A 589 -7.88 1.04 33.55
CA VAL A 589 -7.51 1.31 34.96
C VAL A 589 -7.46 2.81 35.24
N LEU A 590 -6.87 3.62 34.35
CA LEU A 590 -6.84 5.07 34.51
C LEU A 590 -8.24 5.68 34.54
N LEU A 591 -9.13 5.26 33.63
CA LEU A 591 -10.51 5.73 33.58
C LEU A 591 -11.29 5.34 34.84
N LEU A 592 -11.19 4.08 35.27
CA LEU A 592 -11.92 3.56 36.44
C LEU A 592 -11.39 4.17 37.76
N GLU A 593 -10.08 4.28 37.95
CA GLU A 593 -9.51 4.89 39.16
C GLU A 593 -9.82 6.39 39.23
N THR A 594 -9.82 7.08 38.09
CA THR A 594 -10.22 8.51 38.00
C THR A 594 -11.72 8.68 38.27
N GLY A 595 -12.56 7.81 37.69
CA GLY A 595 -14.00 7.80 37.93
C GLY A 595 -14.34 7.53 39.40
N TYR A 596 -13.66 6.56 40.02
CA TYR A 596 -13.78 6.27 41.44
C TYR A 596 -13.43 7.49 42.30
N ARG A 597 -12.32 8.17 41.98
CA ARG A 597 -11.88 9.37 42.71
C ARG A 597 -12.91 10.50 42.67
N LEU A 598 -13.55 10.72 41.53
CA LEU A 598 -14.56 11.78 41.37
C LEU A 598 -15.82 11.52 42.20
N VAL A 599 -16.20 10.25 42.34
CA VAL A 599 -17.52 9.86 42.88
C VAL A 599 -17.43 9.16 44.23
N GLN A 600 -16.22 9.08 44.77
CA GLN A 600 -15.85 8.38 46.00
C GLN A 600 -16.72 8.69 47.22
N ARG A 601 -17.18 9.95 47.36
CA ARG A 601 -17.99 10.42 48.49
C ARG A 601 -19.50 10.44 48.23
N ARG A 602 -19.93 9.99 47.06
CA ARG A 602 -21.32 10.03 46.60
C ARG A 602 -22.01 8.67 46.81
N SER A 603 -23.28 8.59 46.44
CA SER A 603 -24.10 7.38 46.55
C SER A 603 -23.61 6.25 45.64
N LEU A 604 -24.06 5.02 45.93
CA LEU A 604 -23.76 3.85 45.12
C LEU A 604 -24.24 3.99 43.66
N LEU A 605 -25.35 4.69 43.42
CA LEU A 605 -25.83 5.00 42.08
C LEU A 605 -24.83 5.85 41.29
N ALA A 606 -24.19 6.81 41.97
CA ALA A 606 -23.18 7.63 41.34
C ALA A 606 -21.93 6.78 40.99
N TRP A 607 -21.54 5.81 41.84
CA TRP A 607 -20.48 4.84 41.50
C TRP A 607 -20.84 4.04 40.24
N ALA A 608 -22.09 3.55 40.15
CA ALA A 608 -22.56 2.78 39.00
C ALA A 608 -22.52 3.58 37.69
N VAL A 609 -22.92 4.86 37.73
CA VAL A 609 -22.82 5.76 36.57
C VAL A 609 -21.36 6.05 36.21
N ALA A 610 -20.50 6.33 37.19
CA ALA A 610 -19.10 6.65 36.95
C ALA A 610 -18.32 5.48 36.34
N PHE A 611 -18.51 4.27 36.88
CA PHE A 611 -17.91 3.07 36.32
C PHE A 611 -18.51 2.69 34.97
N GLY A 612 -19.83 2.85 34.78
CA GLY A 612 -20.45 2.63 33.46
C GLY A 612 -19.91 3.57 32.38
N ILE A 613 -19.71 4.87 32.69
CA ILE A 613 -19.12 5.81 31.72
C ILE A 613 -17.64 5.48 31.46
N GLY A 614 -16.88 5.17 32.53
CA GLY A 614 -15.47 4.82 32.42
C GLY A 614 -15.24 3.57 31.58
N ASP A 615 -16.09 2.56 31.74
CA ASP A 615 -16.03 1.31 31.01
C ASP A 615 -16.53 1.43 29.57
N ALA A 616 -17.62 2.18 29.32
CA ALA A 616 -18.06 2.53 27.97
C ALA A 616 -16.96 3.23 27.15
N LEU A 617 -16.21 4.14 27.77
CA LEU A 617 -15.05 4.78 27.17
C LEU A 617 -13.90 3.79 26.92
N ALA A 618 -13.67 2.84 27.84
CA ALA A 618 -12.66 1.80 27.65
C ALA A 618 -13.02 0.89 26.46
N VAL A 619 -14.27 0.42 26.36
CA VAL A 619 -14.77 -0.37 25.22
C VAL A 619 -14.62 0.40 23.91
N TYR A 620 -14.90 1.71 23.90
CA TYR A 620 -14.66 2.53 22.72
C TYR A 620 -13.17 2.58 22.33
N VAL A 621 -12.25 2.72 23.30
CA VAL A 621 -10.81 2.67 23.06
C VAL A 621 -10.38 1.30 22.52
N ASP A 622 -10.95 0.20 23.02
CA ASP A 622 -10.71 -1.16 22.50
C ASP A 622 -11.02 -1.29 21.01
N PHE A 623 -12.15 -0.72 20.58
CA PHE A 623 -12.50 -0.65 19.16
C PHE A 623 -11.50 0.18 18.36
N GLN A 624 -11.08 1.34 18.86
CA GLN A 624 -10.09 2.18 18.14
C GLN A 624 -8.74 1.46 18.02
N LEU A 625 -8.31 0.76 19.08
CA LEU A 625 -7.11 -0.07 19.05
C LEU A 625 -7.24 -1.20 18.02
N SER A 626 -8.39 -1.89 17.99
CA SER A 626 -8.66 -2.95 17.01
C SER A 626 -8.65 -2.44 15.57
N ILE A 627 -9.25 -1.28 15.31
CA ILE A 627 -9.29 -0.62 14.00
C ILE A 627 -7.87 -0.29 13.53
N VAL A 628 -6.99 0.18 14.43
CA VAL A 628 -5.62 0.60 14.09
C VAL A 628 -4.67 -0.60 13.96
N PHE A 629 -4.62 -1.49 14.96
CA PHE A 629 -3.67 -2.60 15.00
C PHE A 629 -4.03 -3.74 14.06
N TYR A 630 -5.32 -4.05 13.92
CA TYR A 630 -5.79 -5.19 13.12
C TYR A 630 -6.53 -4.78 11.84
N ARG A 631 -6.68 -3.48 11.56
CA ARG A 631 -7.39 -2.96 10.37
C ARG A 631 -8.81 -3.52 10.23
N LEU A 632 -9.47 -3.79 11.36
CA LEU A 632 -10.82 -4.32 11.40
C LEU A 632 -11.84 -3.21 11.12
N PHE A 633 -12.84 -3.53 10.30
CA PHE A 633 -13.97 -2.66 10.01
C PHE A 633 -15.20 -3.18 10.76
N TYR A 634 -15.72 -2.36 11.68
CA TYR A 634 -16.93 -2.68 12.44
C TYR A 634 -18.10 -1.85 11.91
N ALA A 635 -19.30 -2.41 11.93
CA ALA A 635 -20.52 -1.68 11.61
C ALA A 635 -20.90 -0.73 12.76
N ASP A 636 -21.40 0.46 12.44
CA ASP A 636 -21.71 1.50 13.44
C ASP A 636 -22.69 1.02 14.51
N TRP A 637 -23.73 0.27 14.11
CA TRP A 637 -24.73 -0.28 15.05
C TRP A 637 -24.10 -1.24 16.07
N TYR A 638 -23.10 -2.01 15.66
CA TYR A 638 -22.43 -2.99 16.51
C TYR A 638 -21.52 -2.31 17.54
N ILE A 639 -20.82 -1.25 17.12
CA ILE A 639 -20.02 -0.41 18.02
C ILE A 639 -20.93 0.18 19.11
N VAL A 640 -22.05 0.79 18.73
CA VAL A 640 -23.01 1.39 19.68
C VAL A 640 -23.59 0.34 20.62
N LEU A 641 -23.96 -0.83 20.11
CA LEU A 641 -24.49 -1.93 20.91
C LEU A 641 -23.50 -2.37 21.99
N ARG A 642 -22.22 -2.61 21.64
CA ARG A 642 -21.19 -3.01 22.62
C ARG A 642 -20.92 -1.91 23.64
N ILE A 643 -20.80 -0.65 23.22
CA ILE A 643 -20.55 0.47 24.14
C ILE A 643 -21.68 0.60 25.16
N PHE A 644 -22.94 0.49 24.73
CA PHE A 644 -24.09 0.66 25.61
C PHE A 644 -24.35 -0.57 26.49
N VAL A 645 -24.35 -1.77 25.90
CA VAL A 645 -24.74 -3.00 26.61
C VAL A 645 -23.59 -3.52 27.46
N GLU A 646 -22.45 -3.78 26.85
CA GLU A 646 -21.27 -4.35 27.52
C GLU A 646 -20.58 -3.27 28.36
N GLY A 647 -20.33 -2.09 27.79
CA GLY A 647 -19.60 -1.01 28.45
C GLY A 647 -20.38 -0.24 29.52
N PHE A 648 -21.71 -0.14 29.43
CA PHE A 648 -22.49 0.67 30.39
C PHE A 648 -23.50 -0.16 31.19
N ALA A 649 -24.42 -0.85 30.53
CA ALA A 649 -25.56 -1.49 31.21
C ALA A 649 -25.12 -2.62 32.17
N TYR A 650 -24.23 -3.51 31.73
CA TYR A 650 -23.75 -4.61 32.57
C TYR A 650 -22.83 -4.15 33.69
N THR A 651 -22.01 -3.15 33.42
CA THR A 651 -21.21 -2.47 34.46
C THR A 651 -22.10 -1.83 35.51
N PHE A 652 -23.17 -1.13 35.10
CA PHE A 652 -24.13 -0.54 36.02
C PHE A 652 -24.80 -1.59 36.93
N ILE A 653 -25.26 -2.71 36.35
CA ILE A 653 -25.87 -3.82 37.11
C ILE A 653 -24.84 -4.47 38.04
N GLY A 654 -23.63 -4.71 37.55
CA GLY A 654 -22.53 -5.31 38.29
C GLY A 654 -22.18 -4.51 39.54
N VAL A 655 -22.09 -3.17 39.42
CA VAL A 655 -21.81 -2.30 40.57
C VAL A 655 -22.90 -2.37 41.64
N LEU A 656 -24.18 -2.41 41.24
CA LEU A 656 -25.29 -2.55 42.19
C LEU A 656 -25.26 -3.89 42.94
N LEU A 657 -24.99 -4.99 42.22
CA LEU A 657 -24.85 -6.32 42.80
C LEU A 657 -23.63 -6.41 43.72
N GLY A 658 -22.49 -5.87 43.28
CA GLY A 658 -21.27 -5.76 44.08
C GLY A 658 -21.46 -4.91 45.34
N GLY A 659 -22.31 -3.89 45.28
CA GLY A 659 -22.73 -3.10 46.44
C GLY A 659 -23.48 -3.90 47.50
N ARG A 660 -24.26 -4.92 47.10
CA ARG A 660 -24.91 -5.84 48.04
C ARG A 660 -23.90 -6.85 48.60
N LEU A 661 -23.08 -7.44 47.73
CA LEU A 661 -22.09 -8.46 48.11
C LEU A 661 -21.01 -7.90 49.04
N GLY A 662 -20.46 -6.73 48.71
CA GLY A 662 -19.44 -6.04 49.53
C GLY A 662 -19.92 -5.70 50.93
N ARG A 663 -21.20 -5.31 51.10
CA ARG A 663 -21.79 -5.06 52.43
C ARG A 663 -21.95 -6.33 53.25
N GLY A 664 -22.28 -7.46 52.62
CA GLY A 664 -22.35 -8.76 53.28
C GLY A 664 -20.99 -9.19 53.82
N LEU A 665 -19.94 -9.05 52.99
CA LEU A 665 -18.57 -9.37 53.37
C LEU A 665 -18.02 -8.42 54.45
N TRP A 666 -18.37 -7.14 54.38
CA TRP A 666 -17.95 -6.16 55.38
C TRP A 666 -18.53 -6.45 56.76
N ARG A 667 -19.82 -6.84 56.84
CA ARG A 667 -20.49 -7.20 58.11
C ARG A 667 -19.93 -8.44 58.82
N VAL A 668 -19.22 -9.31 58.10
CA VAL A 668 -18.60 -10.52 58.66
C VAL A 668 -17.14 -10.30 59.06
N ALA A 669 -16.53 -9.22 58.55
CA ALA A 669 -15.13 -8.90 58.78
C ALA A 669 -14.91 -7.90 59.93
N ASP A 670 -15.94 -7.13 60.28
CA ASP A 670 -16.11 -6.47 61.58
C ASP A 670 -16.62 -7.51 62.60
#